data_AF-D9WSJ5-F1
#
_entry.id   AF-D9WSJ5-F1
#
_cell.length_a   1.000
_cell.length_b   1.000
_cell.length_c   1.000
_cell.angle_alpha   90.00
_cell.angle_beta   90.00
_cell.angle_gamma   90.00
#
_symmetry.space_group_name_H-M   'P 1'
#
loop_
_entity.id
_entity.type
_entity.pdbx_description
1 polymer ?
#
loop_
_entity_poly.entity_id
_entity_poly.type
_entity_poly.pdbx_seq_one_letter_code
_entity_poly.pdbx_strand_id
1 'polypeptide(L)'
;MVTFHELHDLRLGKLKSTVTEWKEMVSKLEKLANGGDGHVSADDLDKKAKAADWKGDNARVMRVFTTKTAEQFQDILTEARSVHTVLSGAHSKFTTHKRDLQDVVTRAGKKDIHVTATGTVQARDDADPKPTQKDIDAVVGEIKAVLDAAAETDRTAAAALRFHAKDKYDFGSSGFKSFDAAEQTIKDSNAFVRLAKHDPSKLSNEQLTRLNTLMKAHSGDPVFAERVAGTLGGGGTLKFWSGVTNLDAWDPDGKHYRSGEQDERMKLLRTMEGRFGTTLGLASQQDGAGIHQWKDQVIAQGGQTFRGDGNTSGSVYGYQIMSNLMRQGTYEKGFLNDYGDSLTAYEKKHTGDVRDPGPGGKVRHNVLPWDELATYAQPDPLHFGDKNDTGRDPMTGLMKALSNNPDASTDFFSSDEPQDNAKWVLKDRPEFDDHDVDSDYGSVDDFKGPRAMYEATGDALTAAATGVDPNDPSAKAPPHTPEHREVLDKSLHYLSQRKDDFPPEMRDDMAKVLVNHGDAFHYTASALADHPDDPRELDRRELLEVTKQISRDQDAYGLLNDGINREMIRDIHHDKPEDPRETLQRAGHTVGFLEEARYQALADKAAADKQDVAWKQTWAYHGAGTVASFIPEGHMAGLLDREAYLLSYKWRVDEEARITKGNIEQNGETFMGRQHQLEALAKIWHDQNPHERITDYTATGDINSAAVNGNTTARGLTGRQPPH
;
A
#
# COMPACT_ATOMS: atom_id res chain seq x y z
N MET A 1 4.55 -32.47 31.79
CA MET A 1 5.92 -32.92 31.47
C MET A 1 5.83 -34.35 31.00
N VAL A 2 6.61 -34.72 29.98
CA VAL A 2 6.72 -36.12 29.51
C VAL A 2 7.61 -36.87 30.49
N THR A 3 7.14 -38.01 30.99
CA THR A 3 7.88 -38.87 31.91
C THR A 3 8.75 -39.88 31.16
N PHE A 4 9.76 -40.43 31.84
CA PHE A 4 10.61 -41.51 31.31
C PHE A 4 9.78 -42.68 30.79
N HIS A 5 8.81 -43.14 31.60
CA HIS A 5 7.96 -44.27 31.26
C HIS A 5 7.09 -43.99 30.02
N GLU A 6 6.47 -42.81 29.94
CA GLU A 6 5.66 -42.41 28.78
C GLU A 6 6.47 -42.41 27.48
N LEU A 7 7.69 -41.87 27.47
CA LEU A 7 8.51 -41.82 26.26
C LEU A 7 9.10 -43.20 25.90
N HIS A 8 9.58 -43.95 26.89
CA HIS A 8 10.15 -45.28 26.69
C HIS A 8 9.12 -46.25 26.11
N ASP A 9 7.89 -46.22 26.62
CA ASP A 9 6.82 -47.13 26.22
C ASP A 9 5.94 -46.58 25.09
N LEU A 10 6.24 -45.37 24.58
CA LEU A 10 5.49 -44.70 23.52
C LEU A 10 5.31 -45.59 22.29
N ARG A 11 4.06 -45.80 21.87
CA ARG A 11 3.69 -46.60 20.68
C ARG A 11 3.28 -45.68 19.54
N LEU A 12 4.13 -45.56 18.52
CA LEU A 12 3.94 -44.63 17.40
C LEU A 12 3.14 -45.21 16.21
N GLY A 13 2.72 -46.48 16.29
CA GLY A 13 2.04 -47.16 15.18
C GLY A 13 0.78 -46.45 14.68
N LYS A 14 -0.09 -46.01 15.60
CA LYS A 14 -1.31 -45.26 15.22
C LYS A 14 -0.98 -43.94 14.56
N LEU A 15 -0.02 -43.19 15.11
CA LEU A 15 0.42 -41.93 14.53
C LEU A 15 0.98 -42.12 13.11
N LYS A 16 1.75 -43.20 12.86
CA LYS A 16 2.22 -43.56 11.51
C LYS A 16 1.06 -43.84 10.55
N SER A 17 0.05 -44.58 10.99
CA SER A 17 -1.16 -44.83 10.18
C SER A 17 -1.86 -43.51 9.84
N THR A 18 -2.08 -42.65 10.84
CA THR A 18 -2.71 -41.33 10.64
C THR A 18 -1.89 -40.44 9.69
N VAL A 19 -0.55 -40.45 9.77
CA VAL A 19 0.30 -39.75 8.79
C VAL A 19 0.05 -40.26 7.37
N THR A 20 -0.09 -41.58 7.19
CA THR A 20 -0.37 -42.18 5.88
C THR A 20 -1.75 -41.75 5.36
N GLU A 21 -2.77 -41.77 6.21
CA GLU A 21 -4.14 -41.38 5.87
C GLU A 21 -4.23 -39.89 5.47
N TRP A 22 -3.56 -38.99 6.22
CA TRP A 22 -3.52 -37.57 5.87
C TRP A 22 -2.75 -37.31 4.57
N LYS A 23 -1.70 -38.09 4.29
CA LYS A 23 -1.02 -38.01 2.99
C LYS A 23 -1.97 -38.35 1.84
N GLU A 24 -2.78 -39.39 1.99
CA GLU A 24 -3.79 -39.76 1.01
C GLU A 24 -4.88 -38.68 0.88
N MET A 25 -5.31 -38.08 1.98
CA MET A 25 -6.25 -36.95 1.97
C MET A 25 -5.71 -35.78 1.16
N VAL A 26 -4.47 -35.38 1.41
CA VAL A 26 -3.79 -34.31 0.65
C VAL A 26 -3.79 -34.63 -0.85
N SER A 27 -3.44 -35.85 -1.24
CA SER A 27 -3.44 -36.23 -2.66
C SER A 27 -4.83 -36.20 -3.30
N LYS A 28 -5.91 -36.40 -2.53
CA LYS A 28 -7.30 -36.28 -3.04
C LYS A 28 -7.73 -34.83 -3.16
N LEU A 29 -7.45 -34.01 -2.14
CA LEU A 29 -7.75 -32.57 -2.15
C LEU A 29 -6.98 -31.84 -3.24
N GLU A 30 -5.73 -32.24 -3.51
CA GLU A 30 -4.92 -31.67 -4.58
C GLU A 30 -5.58 -31.85 -5.96
N LYS A 31 -6.23 -33.00 -6.19
CA LYS A 31 -6.98 -33.25 -7.43
C LYS A 31 -8.25 -32.41 -7.51
N LEU A 32 -8.97 -32.24 -6.39
CA LEU A 32 -10.18 -31.41 -6.36
C LEU A 32 -9.85 -29.93 -6.55
N ALA A 33 -8.76 -29.45 -5.94
CA ALA A 33 -8.34 -28.06 -6.00
C ALA A 33 -7.70 -27.70 -7.35
N ASN A 34 -6.74 -28.51 -7.81
CA ASN A 34 -5.85 -28.18 -8.94
C ASN A 34 -6.07 -29.05 -10.19
N GLY A 35 -6.90 -30.09 -10.11
CA GLY A 35 -7.10 -31.05 -11.20
C GLY A 35 -5.98 -32.09 -11.33
N GLY A 36 -5.85 -32.66 -12.53
CA GLY A 36 -4.77 -33.61 -12.87
C GLY A 36 -5.19 -35.07 -13.06
N ASP A 37 -6.48 -35.39 -12.91
CA ASP A 37 -7.04 -36.72 -13.17
C ASP A 37 -8.11 -36.75 -14.28
N GLY A 38 -8.31 -35.62 -14.97
CA GLY A 38 -9.26 -35.46 -16.07
C GLY A 38 -10.68 -35.06 -15.64
N HIS A 39 -10.92 -34.85 -14.35
CA HIS A 39 -12.16 -34.29 -13.83
C HIS A 39 -12.09 -32.75 -13.67
N VAL A 40 -13.25 -32.10 -13.56
CA VAL A 40 -13.34 -30.65 -13.31
C VAL A 40 -12.87 -30.35 -11.90
N SER A 41 -11.93 -29.42 -11.78
CA SER A 41 -11.39 -28.94 -10.50
C SER A 41 -11.95 -27.57 -10.09
N ALA A 42 -11.67 -27.16 -8.86
CA ALA A 42 -11.96 -25.82 -8.37
C ALA A 42 -11.26 -24.73 -9.20
N ASP A 43 -9.98 -24.91 -9.53
CA ASP A 43 -9.20 -24.01 -10.39
C ASP A 43 -9.80 -23.90 -11.81
N ASP A 44 -10.33 -25.00 -12.37
CA ASP A 44 -11.05 -24.95 -13.65
C ASP A 44 -12.33 -24.09 -13.57
N LEU A 45 -13.05 -24.15 -12.44
CA LEU A 45 -14.26 -23.35 -12.23
C LEU A 45 -13.93 -21.88 -12.02
N ASP A 46 -12.88 -21.56 -11.25
CA ASP A 46 -12.40 -20.19 -11.05
C ASP A 46 -12.04 -19.53 -12.38
N LYS A 47 -11.20 -20.18 -13.18
CA LYS A 47 -10.79 -19.70 -14.52
C LYS A 47 -11.98 -19.47 -15.43
N LYS A 48 -12.94 -20.40 -15.45
CA LYS A 48 -14.16 -20.25 -16.26
C LYS A 48 -15.05 -19.12 -15.77
N ALA A 49 -15.19 -18.95 -14.45
CA ALA A 49 -16.00 -17.87 -13.88
C ALA A 49 -15.40 -16.48 -14.17
N LYS A 50 -14.07 -16.36 -14.07
CA LYS A 50 -13.33 -15.14 -14.40
C LYS A 50 -13.37 -14.82 -15.90
N ALA A 51 -13.22 -15.84 -16.76
CA ALA A 51 -13.24 -15.66 -18.21
C ALA A 51 -14.64 -15.54 -18.84
N ALA A 52 -15.71 -15.84 -18.09
CA ALA A 52 -17.07 -15.81 -18.61
C ALA A 52 -17.54 -14.38 -18.91
N ASP A 53 -17.91 -14.10 -20.16
CA ASP A 53 -18.59 -12.87 -20.57
C ASP A 53 -20.10 -12.94 -20.25
N TRP A 54 -20.41 -13.10 -18.96
CA TRP A 54 -21.75 -13.10 -18.43
C TRP A 54 -22.01 -11.80 -17.65
N LYS A 55 -23.11 -11.10 -17.97
CA LYS A 55 -23.47 -9.79 -17.42
C LYS A 55 -24.80 -9.82 -16.67
N GLY A 56 -24.99 -8.84 -15.78
CA GLY A 56 -26.18 -8.65 -14.94
C GLY A 56 -25.96 -9.04 -13.48
N ASP A 57 -26.92 -8.72 -12.60
CA ASP A 57 -26.79 -8.87 -11.14
C ASP A 57 -26.45 -10.30 -10.71
N ASN A 58 -27.03 -11.30 -11.37
CA ASN A 58 -26.75 -12.70 -11.06
C ASN A 58 -25.29 -13.07 -11.39
N ALA A 59 -24.71 -12.50 -12.45
CA ALA A 59 -23.31 -12.71 -12.79
C ALA A 59 -22.38 -12.13 -11.72
N ARG A 60 -22.69 -10.94 -11.19
CA ARG A 60 -21.94 -10.28 -10.10
C ARG A 60 -21.88 -11.18 -8.86
N VAL A 61 -23.02 -11.73 -8.43
CA VAL A 61 -23.09 -12.58 -7.24
C VAL A 61 -22.47 -13.97 -7.46
N MET A 62 -22.83 -14.64 -8.57
CA MET A 62 -22.41 -16.02 -8.81
C MET A 62 -20.93 -16.14 -9.16
N ARG A 63 -20.33 -15.12 -9.79
CA ARG A 63 -18.89 -15.09 -10.03
C ARG A 63 -18.12 -15.08 -8.71
N VAL A 64 -18.44 -14.13 -7.82
CA VAL A 64 -17.82 -14.03 -6.48
C VAL A 64 -18.02 -15.32 -5.68
N PHE A 65 -19.23 -15.87 -5.68
CA PHE A 65 -19.50 -17.13 -5.01
C PHE A 65 -18.62 -18.27 -5.56
N THR A 66 -18.49 -18.38 -6.88
CA THR A 66 -17.71 -19.46 -7.52
C THR A 66 -16.22 -19.31 -7.25
N THR A 67 -15.67 -18.09 -7.40
CA THR A 67 -14.25 -17.83 -7.15
C THR A 67 -13.92 -18.04 -5.67
N LYS A 68 -14.76 -17.56 -4.74
CA LYS A 68 -14.55 -17.77 -3.30
C LYS A 68 -14.67 -19.25 -2.91
N THR A 69 -15.62 -19.98 -3.51
CA THR A 69 -15.72 -21.43 -3.30
C THR A 69 -14.47 -22.14 -3.80
N ALA A 70 -13.91 -21.73 -4.94
CA ALA A 70 -12.70 -22.31 -5.47
C ALA A 70 -11.47 -22.04 -4.58
N GLU A 71 -11.36 -20.83 -4.02
CA GLU A 71 -10.35 -20.46 -3.02
C GLU A 71 -10.41 -21.38 -1.79
N GLN A 72 -11.62 -21.67 -1.28
CA GLN A 72 -11.81 -22.55 -0.13
C GLN A 72 -11.30 -23.99 -0.36
N PHE A 73 -11.26 -24.47 -1.61
CA PHE A 73 -10.60 -25.74 -1.95
C PHE A 73 -9.05 -25.65 -1.87
N GLN A 74 -8.47 -24.49 -2.10
CA GLN A 74 -7.04 -24.24 -1.87
C GLN A 74 -6.73 -24.13 -0.37
N ASP A 75 -7.61 -23.48 0.40
CA ASP A 75 -7.44 -23.31 1.84
C ASP A 75 -7.47 -24.67 2.55
N ILE A 76 -8.48 -25.52 2.28
CA ILE A 76 -8.52 -26.88 2.84
C ILE A 76 -7.31 -27.73 2.43
N LEU A 77 -6.79 -27.56 1.21
CA LEU A 77 -5.59 -28.25 0.77
C LEU A 77 -4.36 -27.78 1.55
N THR A 78 -4.25 -26.47 1.79
CA THR A 78 -3.17 -25.86 2.59
C THR A 78 -3.20 -26.37 4.02
N GLU A 79 -4.37 -26.36 4.65
CA GLU A 79 -4.58 -26.87 6.00
C GLU A 79 -4.24 -28.37 6.08
N ALA A 80 -4.76 -29.20 5.17
CA ALA A 80 -4.49 -30.64 5.15
C ALA A 80 -2.99 -30.95 4.97
N ARG A 81 -2.29 -30.20 4.11
CA ARG A 81 -0.82 -30.30 3.95
C ARG A 81 -0.12 -29.95 5.25
N SER A 82 -0.56 -28.89 5.91
CA SER A 82 0.03 -28.49 7.19
C SER A 82 -0.22 -29.52 8.29
N VAL A 83 -1.43 -30.09 8.41
CA VAL A 83 -1.74 -31.14 9.37
C VAL A 83 -0.86 -32.36 9.13
N HIS A 84 -0.75 -32.81 7.88
CA HIS A 84 0.16 -33.90 7.50
C HIS A 84 1.61 -33.60 7.90
N THR A 85 2.12 -32.40 7.60
CA THR A 85 3.47 -31.96 7.97
C THR A 85 3.71 -32.01 9.49
N VAL A 86 2.75 -31.53 10.27
CA VAL A 86 2.82 -31.54 11.74
C VAL A 86 2.85 -32.97 12.27
N LEU A 87 1.95 -33.83 11.81
CA LEU A 87 1.85 -35.22 12.28
C LEU A 87 3.09 -36.05 11.87
N SER A 88 3.57 -35.88 10.64
CA SER A 88 4.76 -36.56 10.12
C SER A 88 6.03 -36.12 10.85
N GLY A 89 6.16 -34.83 11.11
CA GLY A 89 7.24 -34.27 11.90
C GLY A 89 7.23 -34.75 13.35
N ALA A 90 6.07 -34.70 14.01
CA ALA A 90 5.90 -35.22 15.36
C ALA A 90 6.26 -36.70 15.45
N HIS A 91 5.78 -37.53 14.51
CA HIS A 91 6.14 -38.94 14.43
C HIS A 91 7.65 -39.14 14.34
N SER A 92 8.32 -38.39 13.46
CA SER A 92 9.76 -38.48 13.25
C SER A 92 10.54 -38.04 14.49
N LYS A 93 10.18 -36.91 15.11
CA LYS A 93 10.82 -36.39 16.32
C LYS A 93 10.62 -37.33 17.52
N PHE A 94 9.42 -37.84 17.77
CA PHE A 94 9.19 -38.80 18.84
C PHE A 94 9.91 -40.13 18.62
N THR A 95 10.05 -40.58 17.37
CA THR A 95 10.88 -41.76 17.04
C THR A 95 12.33 -41.52 17.45
N THR A 96 12.86 -40.34 17.12
CA THR A 96 14.21 -39.93 17.50
C THR A 96 14.37 -39.83 19.03
N HIS A 97 13.48 -39.10 19.73
CA HIS A 97 13.56 -38.94 21.18
C HIS A 97 13.49 -40.28 21.92
N LYS A 98 12.65 -41.20 21.45
CA LYS A 98 12.56 -42.55 22.00
C LYS A 98 13.88 -43.32 21.83
N ARG A 99 14.49 -43.26 20.64
CA ARG A 99 15.80 -43.87 20.37
C ARG A 99 16.89 -43.23 21.23
N ASP A 100 16.92 -41.91 21.29
CA ASP A 100 17.93 -41.16 22.05
C ASP A 100 17.84 -41.51 23.54
N LEU A 101 16.62 -41.68 24.10
CA LEU A 101 16.42 -42.16 25.46
C LEU A 101 16.99 -43.58 25.66
N GLN A 102 16.73 -44.50 24.73
CA GLN A 102 17.27 -45.86 24.76
C GLN A 102 18.80 -45.88 24.66
N ASP A 103 19.38 -44.99 23.87
CA ASP A 103 20.82 -44.85 23.72
C ASP A 103 21.46 -44.31 25.00
N VAL A 104 20.83 -43.34 25.69
CA VAL A 104 21.27 -42.86 27.01
C VAL A 104 21.27 -44.01 28.01
N VAL A 105 20.19 -44.79 28.10
CA VAL A 105 20.09 -45.95 29.00
C VAL A 105 21.17 -47.00 28.68
N THR A 106 21.40 -47.27 27.39
CA THR A 106 22.42 -48.22 26.94
C THR A 106 23.84 -47.74 27.28
N ARG A 107 24.13 -46.45 27.11
CA ARG A 107 25.43 -45.86 27.49
C ARG A 107 25.64 -45.84 29.00
N ALA A 108 24.59 -45.52 29.77
CA ALA A 108 24.62 -45.57 31.24
C ALA A 108 24.97 -46.98 31.73
N GLY A 109 24.34 -48.01 31.14
CA GLY A 109 24.63 -49.40 31.47
C GLY A 109 26.08 -49.82 31.23
N LYS A 110 26.76 -49.26 30.21
CA LYS A 110 28.20 -49.49 29.94
C LYS A 110 29.13 -48.85 30.98
N LYS A 111 28.59 -47.96 31.82
CA LYS A 111 29.31 -47.31 32.93
C LYS A 111 28.82 -47.84 34.28
N ASP A 112 28.22 -49.02 34.34
CA ASP A 112 27.63 -49.60 35.54
C ASP A 112 26.60 -48.70 36.26
N ILE A 113 25.90 -47.86 35.49
CA ILE A 113 24.76 -47.05 35.95
C ILE A 113 23.46 -47.71 35.47
N HIS A 114 22.57 -48.01 36.41
CA HIS A 114 21.24 -48.54 36.14
C HIS A 114 20.19 -47.43 36.12
N VAL A 115 19.38 -47.41 35.06
CA VAL A 115 18.17 -46.58 34.97
C VAL A 115 16.97 -47.50 35.18
N THR A 116 16.21 -47.26 36.25
CA THR A 116 15.01 -48.04 36.59
C THR A 116 13.87 -47.76 35.59
N ALA A 117 12.81 -48.58 35.63
CA ALA A 117 11.64 -48.41 34.77
C ALA A 117 10.90 -47.06 34.98
N THR A 118 11.06 -46.43 36.14
CA THR A 118 10.51 -45.09 36.44
C THR A 118 11.46 -43.95 36.08
N GLY A 119 12.65 -44.25 35.55
CA GLY A 119 13.66 -43.26 35.17
C GLY A 119 14.60 -42.85 36.31
N THR A 120 14.54 -43.50 37.48
CA THR A 120 15.51 -43.27 38.57
C THR A 120 16.88 -43.80 38.16
N VAL A 121 17.91 -42.97 38.27
CA VAL A 121 19.30 -43.30 37.91
C VAL A 121 20.10 -43.63 39.16
N GLN A 122 20.75 -44.78 39.19
CA GLN A 122 21.55 -45.24 40.34
C GLN A 122 22.74 -46.09 39.88
N ALA A 123 23.82 -46.12 40.64
CA ALA A 123 24.90 -47.07 40.41
C ALA A 123 24.38 -48.51 40.58
N ARG A 124 24.92 -49.45 39.80
CA ARG A 124 24.66 -50.88 40.04
C ARG A 124 25.30 -51.32 41.35
N ASP A 125 24.65 -52.26 42.03
CA ASP A 125 25.11 -52.76 43.33
C ASP A 125 26.47 -53.46 43.23
N ASP A 126 26.73 -54.12 42.09
CA ASP A 126 27.94 -54.89 41.76
C ASP A 126 29.02 -54.10 41.00
N ALA A 127 28.86 -52.78 40.85
CA ALA A 127 29.80 -51.94 40.12
C ALA A 127 31.17 -51.81 40.83
N ASP A 128 32.27 -52.08 40.11
CA ASP A 128 33.65 -51.89 40.59
C ASP A 128 34.57 -51.38 39.46
N PRO A 129 35.10 -50.14 39.55
CA PRO A 129 34.81 -49.14 40.58
C PRO A 129 33.38 -48.59 40.47
N LYS A 130 32.80 -48.14 41.58
CA LYS A 130 31.47 -47.49 41.53
C LYS A 130 31.51 -46.20 40.70
N PRO A 131 30.48 -45.94 39.87
CA PRO A 131 30.34 -44.66 39.17
C PRO A 131 30.30 -43.50 40.15
N THR A 132 30.91 -42.38 39.78
CA THR A 132 30.90 -41.18 40.63
C THR A 132 29.52 -40.51 40.60
N GLN A 133 29.21 -39.69 41.60
CA GLN A 133 27.98 -38.88 41.58
C GLN A 133 27.91 -38.00 40.32
N LYS A 134 29.06 -37.50 39.84
CA LYS A 134 29.14 -36.73 38.59
C LYS A 134 28.71 -37.56 37.37
N ASP A 135 29.05 -38.84 37.33
CA ASP A 135 28.62 -39.73 36.24
C ASP A 135 27.11 -39.99 36.27
N ILE A 136 26.54 -40.16 37.47
CA ILE A 136 25.10 -40.29 37.68
C ILE A 136 24.37 -39.00 37.27
N ASP A 137 24.83 -37.84 37.75
CA ASP A 137 24.24 -36.53 37.45
C ASP A 137 24.29 -36.22 35.94
N ALA A 138 25.35 -36.64 35.25
CA ALA A 138 25.45 -36.51 33.80
C ALA A 138 24.35 -37.33 33.09
N VAL A 139 24.12 -38.58 33.49
CA VAL A 139 23.04 -39.41 32.93
C VAL A 139 21.66 -38.82 33.25
N VAL A 140 21.45 -38.33 34.48
CA VAL A 140 20.21 -37.63 34.85
C VAL A 140 19.98 -36.40 33.95
N GLY A 141 21.03 -35.62 33.70
CA GLY A 141 20.99 -34.47 32.80
C GLY A 141 20.66 -34.85 31.36
N GLU A 142 21.28 -35.91 30.82
CA GLU A 142 21.00 -36.43 29.47
C GLU A 142 19.55 -36.90 29.33
N ILE A 143 19.04 -37.69 30.29
CA ILE A 143 17.63 -38.13 30.30
C ILE A 143 16.69 -36.93 30.34
N LYS A 144 16.96 -35.97 31.24
CA LYS A 144 16.14 -34.77 31.36
C LYS A 144 16.09 -33.98 30.05
N ALA A 145 17.22 -33.79 29.38
CA ALA A 145 17.28 -33.09 28.10
C ALA A 145 16.43 -33.77 27.01
N VAL A 146 16.46 -35.11 26.94
CA VAL A 146 15.62 -35.87 25.99
C VAL A 146 14.13 -35.72 26.34
N LEU A 147 13.75 -35.79 27.62
CA LEU A 147 12.37 -35.62 28.06
C LEU A 147 11.85 -34.19 27.81
N ASP A 148 12.68 -33.18 28.03
CA ASP A 148 12.35 -31.78 27.76
C ASP A 148 12.14 -31.55 26.24
N ALA A 149 12.99 -32.14 25.40
CA ALA A 149 12.85 -32.08 23.94
C ALA A 149 11.59 -32.81 23.44
N ALA A 150 11.25 -33.97 24.02
CA ALA A 150 10.01 -34.67 23.73
C ALA A 150 8.78 -33.86 24.15
N ALA A 151 8.84 -33.20 25.31
CA ALA A 151 7.76 -32.34 25.78
C ALA A 151 7.58 -31.07 24.92
N GLU A 152 8.65 -30.53 24.33
CA GLU A 152 8.56 -29.43 23.36
C GLU A 152 7.92 -29.89 22.04
N THR A 153 8.28 -31.08 21.56
CA THR A 153 7.66 -31.69 20.37
C THR A 153 6.16 -31.91 20.58
N ASP A 154 5.75 -32.41 21.75
CA ASP A 154 4.33 -32.59 22.09
C ASP A 154 3.57 -31.26 22.11
N ARG A 155 4.11 -30.25 22.82
CA ARG A 155 3.51 -28.91 22.89
C ARG A 155 3.40 -28.26 21.52
N THR A 156 4.42 -28.39 20.68
CA THR A 156 4.43 -27.87 19.30
C THR A 156 3.37 -28.54 18.46
N ALA A 157 3.31 -29.88 18.44
CA ALA A 157 2.31 -30.61 17.68
C ALA A 157 0.90 -30.23 18.12
N ALA A 158 0.64 -30.17 19.43
CA ALA A 158 -0.66 -29.78 19.96
C ALA A 158 -1.04 -28.33 19.63
N ALA A 159 -0.09 -27.39 19.71
CA ALA A 159 -0.34 -25.99 19.37
C ALA A 159 -0.55 -25.78 17.86
N ALA A 160 0.17 -26.52 17.02
CA ALA A 160 0.03 -26.47 15.57
C ALA A 160 -1.29 -27.11 15.10
N LEU A 161 -1.73 -28.22 15.70
CA LEU A 161 -3.03 -28.82 15.38
C LEU A 161 -4.20 -27.96 15.88
N ARG A 162 -4.07 -27.34 17.07
CA ARG A 162 -5.08 -26.40 17.57
C ARG A 162 -5.17 -25.13 16.75
N PHE A 163 -4.10 -24.74 16.06
CA PHE A 163 -4.12 -23.58 15.16
C PHE A 163 -5.11 -23.79 14.02
N HIS A 164 -5.10 -24.99 13.42
CA HIS A 164 -6.04 -25.40 12.37
C HIS A 164 -7.47 -25.65 12.89
N ALA A 165 -7.61 -26.19 14.11
CA ALA A 165 -8.91 -26.50 14.69
C ALA A 165 -9.66 -25.30 15.34
N LYS A 166 -9.32 -24.06 15.01
CA LYS A 166 -9.93 -22.86 15.65
C LYS A 166 -11.33 -22.55 15.15
N ASP A 167 -11.60 -22.80 13.87
CA ASP A 167 -12.89 -22.55 13.25
C ASP A 167 -13.62 -23.86 12.94
N LYS A 168 -14.95 -23.82 13.01
CA LYS A 168 -15.84 -24.91 12.64
C LYS A 168 -16.32 -24.80 11.18
N TYR A 169 -16.30 -23.61 10.61
CA TYR A 169 -16.99 -23.27 9.36
C TYR A 169 -16.07 -22.71 8.27
N ASP A 170 -14.82 -22.38 8.58
CA ASP A 170 -13.84 -21.84 7.64
C ASP A 170 -12.51 -22.59 7.71
N PHE A 171 -11.82 -22.70 6.56
CA PHE A 171 -10.51 -23.32 6.47
C PHE A 171 -9.41 -22.27 6.52
N GLY A 172 -8.31 -22.59 7.20
CA GLY A 172 -7.18 -21.67 7.27
C GLY A 172 -6.40 -21.58 5.96
N SER A 173 -6.16 -20.38 5.45
CA SER A 173 -5.33 -20.14 4.26
C SER A 173 -3.82 -20.17 4.54
N SER A 174 -3.41 -20.34 5.81
CA SER A 174 -2.01 -20.40 6.24
C SER A 174 -1.62 -21.76 6.85
N GLY A 175 -0.35 -22.16 6.69
CA GLY A 175 0.10 -23.48 7.12
C GLY A 175 1.61 -23.62 7.32
N PHE A 176 2.00 -24.64 8.09
CA PHE A 176 3.39 -24.94 8.38
C PHE A 176 4.06 -25.74 7.26
N LYS A 177 5.20 -25.22 6.78
CA LYS A 177 6.02 -25.87 5.73
C LYS A 177 6.90 -27.00 6.26
N SER A 178 7.24 -26.97 7.54
CA SER A 178 7.97 -28.03 8.23
C SER A 178 7.64 -28.02 9.73
N PHE A 179 7.94 -29.11 10.42
CA PHE A 179 7.74 -29.18 11.87
C PHE A 179 8.67 -28.24 12.63
N ASP A 180 9.92 -28.11 12.20
CA ASP A 180 10.89 -27.19 12.82
C ASP A 180 10.46 -25.73 12.62
N ALA A 181 9.90 -25.39 11.45
CA ALA A 181 9.31 -24.08 11.23
C ALA A 181 8.08 -23.87 12.14
N ALA A 182 7.25 -24.90 12.37
CA ALA A 182 6.14 -24.82 13.30
C ALA A 182 6.60 -24.55 14.74
N GLU A 183 7.60 -25.30 15.21
CA GLU A 183 8.21 -25.12 16.53
C GLU A 183 8.71 -23.69 16.73
N GLN A 184 9.52 -23.20 15.79
CA GLN A 184 10.09 -21.85 15.87
C GLN A 184 8.99 -20.78 15.83
N THR A 185 8.07 -20.86 14.87
CA THR A 185 6.98 -19.89 14.69
C THR A 185 6.04 -19.82 15.88
N ILE A 186 5.67 -20.97 16.46
CA ILE A 186 4.83 -21.01 17.65
C ILE A 186 5.56 -20.43 18.86
N LYS A 187 6.84 -20.77 19.04
CA LYS A 187 7.65 -20.25 20.14
C LYS A 187 7.81 -18.72 20.05
N ASP A 188 8.13 -18.22 18.87
CA ASP A 188 8.41 -16.81 18.63
C ASP A 188 7.14 -15.95 18.63
N SER A 189 6.03 -16.42 18.03
CA SER A 189 4.72 -15.74 18.14
C SER A 189 4.24 -15.69 19.60
N ASN A 190 4.41 -16.78 20.37
CA ASN A 190 4.09 -16.77 21.80
C ASN A 190 4.99 -15.80 22.58
N ALA A 191 6.27 -15.67 22.23
CA ALA A 191 7.17 -14.71 22.85
C ALA A 191 6.75 -13.26 22.54
N PHE A 192 6.38 -12.99 21.29
CA PHE A 192 5.84 -11.70 20.88
C PHE A 192 4.59 -11.34 21.68
N VAL A 193 3.57 -12.22 21.65
CA VAL A 193 2.30 -11.99 22.34
C VAL A 193 2.48 -11.83 23.85
N ARG A 194 3.37 -12.59 24.49
CA ARG A 194 3.68 -12.40 25.92
C ARG A 194 4.23 -11.01 26.20
N LEU A 195 5.19 -10.54 25.39
CA LEU A 195 5.75 -9.20 25.53
C LEU A 195 4.70 -8.11 25.30
N ALA A 196 3.89 -8.25 24.24
CA ALA A 196 2.85 -7.29 23.89
C ALA A 196 1.68 -7.23 24.90
N LYS A 197 1.46 -8.29 25.70
CA LYS A 197 0.45 -8.34 26.77
C LYS A 197 0.91 -7.77 28.10
N HIS A 198 2.21 -7.50 28.29
CA HIS A 198 2.66 -6.66 29.40
C HIS A 198 2.13 -5.23 29.23
N ASP A 199 2.37 -4.36 30.21
CA ASP A 199 2.11 -2.94 30.05
C ASP A 199 3.01 -2.38 28.94
N PRO A 200 2.48 -2.02 27.75
CA PRO A 200 3.32 -1.64 26.61
C PRO A 200 4.06 -0.31 26.87
N SER A 201 3.51 0.53 27.76
CA SER A 201 4.11 1.80 28.19
C SER A 201 5.38 1.62 29.02
N LYS A 202 5.61 0.40 29.54
CA LYS A 202 6.77 0.07 30.39
C LYS A 202 7.80 -0.82 29.69
N LEU A 203 7.64 -1.08 28.40
CA LEU A 203 8.60 -1.89 27.66
C LEU A 203 9.93 -1.15 27.46
N SER A 204 11.04 -1.81 27.80
CA SER A 204 12.39 -1.28 27.59
C SER A 204 12.80 -1.30 26.12
N ASN A 205 13.85 -0.56 25.76
CA ASN A 205 14.43 -0.57 24.41
C ASN A 205 14.93 -1.99 24.01
N GLU A 206 15.43 -2.78 24.96
CA GLU A 206 15.80 -4.18 24.72
C GLU A 206 14.60 -5.06 24.36
N GLN A 207 13.46 -4.85 25.03
CA GLN A 207 12.22 -5.57 24.74
C GLN A 207 11.64 -5.16 23.38
N LEU A 208 11.67 -3.86 23.04
CA LEU A 208 11.29 -3.38 21.69
C LEU A 208 12.21 -3.95 20.61
N THR A 209 13.52 -4.02 20.87
CA THR A 209 14.50 -4.66 19.98
C THR A 209 14.19 -6.13 19.77
N ARG A 210 13.79 -6.85 20.84
CA ARG A 210 13.38 -8.25 20.74
C ARG A 210 12.13 -8.40 19.87
N LEU A 211 11.12 -7.56 20.04
CA LEU A 211 9.90 -7.56 19.21
C LEU A 211 10.22 -7.30 17.74
N ASN A 212 11.04 -6.29 17.45
CA ASN A 212 11.52 -6.01 16.10
C ASN A 212 12.28 -7.18 15.47
N THR A 213 13.10 -7.87 16.26
CA THR A 213 13.85 -9.06 15.81
C THR A 213 12.92 -10.22 15.47
N LEU A 214 11.89 -10.46 16.29
CA LEU A 214 10.89 -11.50 16.06
C LEU A 214 10.13 -11.26 14.75
N MET A 215 9.60 -10.05 14.54
CA MET A 215 8.90 -9.72 13.29
C MET A 215 9.83 -9.78 12.08
N LYS A 216 11.09 -9.38 12.21
CA LYS A 216 12.09 -9.50 11.14
C LYS A 216 12.35 -10.96 10.75
N ALA A 217 12.49 -11.85 11.74
CA ALA A 217 12.75 -13.28 11.50
C ALA A 217 11.58 -13.99 10.81
N HIS A 218 10.36 -13.47 11.00
CA HIS A 218 9.12 -13.99 10.45
C HIS A 218 8.50 -13.08 9.37
N SER A 219 9.32 -12.30 8.67
CA SER A 219 8.87 -11.48 7.54
C SER A 219 8.33 -12.39 6.44
N GLY A 220 7.05 -12.24 6.07
CA GLY A 220 6.40 -13.09 5.08
C GLY A 220 5.92 -14.45 5.61
N ASP A 221 5.86 -14.63 6.93
CA ASP A 221 5.29 -15.83 7.56
C ASP A 221 3.81 -15.59 7.94
N PRO A 222 2.85 -16.09 7.14
CA PRO A 222 1.43 -15.84 7.40
C PRO A 222 0.95 -16.49 8.70
N VAL A 223 1.56 -17.58 9.14
CA VAL A 223 1.19 -18.24 10.41
C VAL A 223 1.65 -17.40 11.60
N PHE A 224 2.85 -16.83 11.55
CA PHE A 224 3.31 -15.89 12.58
C PHE A 224 2.37 -14.67 12.66
N ALA A 225 2.08 -14.06 11.51
CA ALA A 225 1.22 -12.90 11.37
C ALA A 225 -0.19 -13.17 11.94
N GLU A 226 -0.82 -14.26 11.50
CA GLU A 226 -2.15 -14.66 11.94
C GLU A 226 -2.21 -14.92 13.46
N ARG A 227 -1.19 -15.61 13.99
CA ARG A 227 -1.10 -15.89 15.43
C ARG A 227 -0.91 -14.62 16.24
N VAL A 228 -0.09 -13.67 15.79
CA VAL A 228 0.13 -12.40 16.49
C VAL A 228 -1.14 -11.56 16.48
N ALA A 229 -1.68 -11.24 15.30
CA ALA A 229 -2.86 -10.38 15.16
C ALA A 229 -4.10 -11.01 15.82
N GLY A 230 -4.39 -12.28 15.53
CA GLY A 230 -5.56 -12.97 16.07
C GLY A 230 -5.50 -13.21 17.58
N THR A 231 -4.31 -13.34 18.18
CA THR A 231 -4.19 -13.51 19.65
C THR A 231 -4.22 -12.19 20.41
N LEU A 232 -3.78 -11.09 19.79
CA LEU A 232 -3.95 -9.75 20.35
C LEU A 232 -5.40 -9.27 20.22
N GLY A 233 -6.07 -9.60 19.11
CA GLY A 233 -7.35 -9.00 18.74
C GLY A 233 -7.20 -7.52 18.39
N GLY A 234 -8.25 -6.90 17.84
CA GLY A 234 -8.19 -5.51 17.37
C GLY A 234 -7.83 -4.55 18.51
N GLY A 235 -8.56 -4.63 19.62
CA GLY A 235 -8.32 -3.77 20.78
C GLY A 235 -6.97 -4.00 21.45
N GLY A 236 -6.45 -5.24 21.43
CA GLY A 236 -5.10 -5.53 21.95
C GLY A 236 -4.00 -4.94 21.06
N THR A 237 -4.18 -4.99 19.73
CA THR A 237 -3.29 -4.36 18.76
C THR A 237 -3.27 -2.84 18.93
N LEU A 238 -4.44 -2.20 19.01
CA LEU A 238 -4.56 -0.75 19.21
C LEU A 238 -3.95 -0.30 20.54
N LYS A 239 -4.24 -1.03 21.64
CA LYS A 239 -3.66 -0.76 22.96
C LYS A 239 -2.15 -0.96 22.99
N PHE A 240 -1.64 -1.98 22.31
CA PHE A 240 -0.20 -2.24 22.24
C PHE A 240 0.53 -1.06 21.61
N TRP A 241 0.10 -0.62 20.43
CA TRP A 241 0.74 0.50 19.73
C TRP A 241 0.63 1.80 20.53
N SER A 242 -0.58 2.14 21.00
CA SER A 242 -0.79 3.34 21.82
C SER A 242 0.07 3.37 23.08
N GLY A 243 0.36 2.22 23.67
CA GLY A 243 1.19 2.15 24.87
C GLY A 243 2.68 2.31 24.57
N VAL A 244 3.20 1.67 23.51
CA VAL A 244 4.65 1.78 23.19
C VAL A 244 5.03 3.17 22.69
N THR A 245 4.10 3.91 22.09
CA THR A 245 4.32 5.29 21.63
C THR A 245 4.08 6.35 22.72
N ASN A 246 3.64 5.96 23.92
CA ASN A 246 3.47 6.89 25.05
C ASN A 246 4.83 7.17 25.72
N LEU A 247 5.55 8.16 25.20
CA LEU A 247 6.89 8.53 25.66
C LEU A 247 6.86 9.12 27.08
N ASP A 248 5.86 9.93 27.40
CA ASP A 248 5.67 10.50 28.75
C ASP A 248 5.48 9.42 29.83
N ALA A 249 4.75 8.34 29.53
CA ALA A 249 4.59 7.23 30.46
C ALA A 249 5.84 6.35 30.56
N TRP A 250 6.62 6.26 29.48
CA TRP A 250 7.83 5.46 29.43
C TRP A 250 8.99 6.13 30.17
N ASP A 251 9.20 7.43 29.96
CA ASP A 251 10.22 8.25 30.63
C ASP A 251 9.58 9.53 31.24
N PRO A 252 8.93 9.41 32.42
CA PRO A 252 8.25 10.55 33.06
C PRO A 252 9.18 11.70 33.48
N ASP A 253 10.47 11.42 33.63
CA ASP A 253 11.48 12.36 34.11
C ASP A 253 12.25 13.05 32.95
N GLY A 254 12.08 12.58 31.71
CA GLY A 254 12.78 13.05 30.49
C GLY A 254 12.42 14.46 29.98
N LYS A 255 11.73 15.28 30.78
CA LYS A 255 10.99 16.48 30.33
C LYS A 255 11.81 17.70 29.88
N HIS A 256 13.14 17.63 29.86
CA HIS A 256 13.96 18.82 29.64
C HIS A 256 14.92 18.76 28.47
N TYR A 257 15.34 17.57 27.99
CA TYR A 257 16.17 17.42 26.79
C TYR A 257 15.98 16.02 26.17
N ARG A 258 15.90 15.91 24.83
CA ARG A 258 15.95 14.62 24.12
C ARG A 258 17.16 13.82 24.60
N SER A 259 16.92 12.74 25.32
CA SER A 259 17.99 11.86 25.82
C SER A 259 18.45 10.90 24.70
N GLY A 260 19.68 10.39 24.80
CA GLY A 260 20.15 9.36 23.85
C GLY A 260 19.29 8.09 23.87
N GLU A 261 18.63 7.78 24.99
CA GLU A 261 17.71 6.65 25.12
C GLU A 261 16.37 6.91 24.41
N GLN A 262 15.87 8.15 24.44
CA GLN A 262 14.67 8.55 23.70
C GLN A 262 14.92 8.53 22.18
N ASP A 263 16.11 8.98 21.74
CA ASP A 263 16.52 8.90 20.33
C ASP A 263 16.62 7.45 19.84
N GLU A 264 17.16 6.55 20.67
CA GLU A 264 17.16 5.12 20.37
C GLU A 264 15.74 4.57 20.30
N ARG A 265 14.88 4.92 21.26
CA ARG A 265 13.49 4.47 21.29
C ARG A 265 12.73 4.89 20.03
N MET A 266 12.87 6.15 19.59
CA MET A 266 12.21 6.63 18.36
C MET A 266 12.66 5.83 17.13
N LYS A 267 13.95 5.47 17.02
CA LYS A 267 14.45 4.60 15.93
C LYS A 267 13.86 3.20 15.99
N LEU A 268 13.73 2.64 17.19
CA LEU A 268 13.11 1.34 17.41
C LEU A 268 11.61 1.37 17.07
N LEU A 269 10.90 2.44 17.43
CA LEU A 269 9.49 2.64 17.12
C LEU A 269 9.27 2.83 15.61
N ARG A 270 10.08 3.63 14.92
CA ARG A 270 10.04 3.75 13.45
C ARG A 270 10.22 2.39 12.76
N THR A 271 11.17 1.60 13.25
CA THR A 271 11.39 0.23 12.72
C THR A 271 10.20 -0.68 13.03
N MET A 272 9.61 -0.53 14.20
CA MET A 272 8.49 -1.34 14.66
C MET A 272 7.20 -1.02 13.91
N GLU A 273 6.92 0.26 13.65
CA GLU A 273 5.75 0.72 12.89
C GLU A 273 5.67 -0.01 11.54
N GLY A 274 6.75 0.04 10.76
CA GLY A 274 6.80 -0.63 9.46
C GLY A 274 6.71 -2.15 9.56
N ARG A 275 7.45 -2.77 10.49
CA ARG A 275 7.44 -4.24 10.65
C ARG A 275 6.10 -4.77 11.15
N PHE A 276 5.49 -4.07 12.09
CA PHE A 276 4.21 -4.46 12.65
C PHE A 276 3.12 -4.21 11.62
N GLY A 277 3.18 -3.09 10.90
CA GLY A 277 2.34 -2.82 9.73
C GLY A 277 2.36 -3.93 8.70
N THR A 278 3.54 -4.32 8.19
CA THR A 278 3.65 -5.43 7.24
C THR A 278 3.17 -6.77 7.81
N THR A 279 3.37 -7.01 9.12
CA THR A 279 2.86 -8.20 9.80
C THR A 279 1.33 -8.20 9.84
N LEU A 280 0.70 -7.05 10.14
CA LEU A 280 -0.76 -6.91 10.17
C LEU A 280 -1.37 -6.95 8.76
N GLY A 281 -0.70 -6.37 7.77
CA GLY A 281 -1.08 -6.48 6.36
C GLY A 281 -1.14 -7.93 5.91
N LEU A 282 -0.06 -8.70 6.15
CA LEU A 282 -0.04 -10.13 5.87
C LEU A 282 -1.11 -10.91 6.65
N ALA A 283 -1.36 -10.55 7.91
CA ALA A 283 -2.41 -11.18 8.71
C ALA A 283 -3.80 -10.92 8.13
N SER A 284 -4.09 -9.70 7.66
CA SER A 284 -5.40 -9.30 7.13
C SER A 284 -5.86 -10.10 5.91
N GLN A 285 -4.89 -10.65 5.16
CA GLN A 285 -5.08 -11.52 3.99
C GLN A 285 -5.38 -12.99 4.36
N GLN A 286 -5.33 -13.35 5.65
CA GLN A 286 -5.62 -14.72 6.09
C GLN A 286 -7.11 -14.85 6.46
N ASP A 287 -7.70 -16.00 6.14
CA ASP A 287 -9.14 -16.28 6.34
C ASP A 287 -9.42 -16.99 7.69
N GLY A 288 -8.61 -16.70 8.71
CA GLY A 288 -8.81 -17.27 10.05
C GLY A 288 -9.86 -16.49 10.86
N ALA A 289 -10.73 -17.19 11.61
CA ALA A 289 -11.74 -16.59 12.50
C ALA A 289 -11.20 -15.44 13.39
N GLY A 290 -10.00 -15.63 13.95
CA GLY A 290 -9.36 -14.63 14.80
C GLY A 290 -8.95 -13.36 14.05
N ILE A 291 -8.70 -13.46 12.74
CA ILE A 291 -8.42 -12.33 11.87
C ILE A 291 -9.69 -11.62 11.45
N HIS A 292 -10.76 -12.34 11.09
CA HIS A 292 -12.07 -11.70 10.87
C HIS A 292 -12.50 -10.88 12.10
N GLN A 293 -12.40 -11.49 13.29
CA GLN A 293 -12.67 -10.78 14.54
C GLN A 293 -11.72 -9.59 14.77
N TRP A 294 -10.44 -9.73 14.43
CA TRP A 294 -9.48 -8.63 14.53
C TRP A 294 -9.87 -7.46 13.60
N LYS A 295 -10.21 -7.73 12.33
CA LYS A 295 -10.67 -6.73 11.35
C LYS A 295 -11.90 -5.98 11.87
N ASP A 296 -12.93 -6.72 12.29
CA ASP A 296 -14.17 -6.15 12.83
C ASP A 296 -13.92 -5.26 14.05
N GLN A 297 -13.07 -5.72 14.97
CA GLN A 297 -12.74 -4.96 16.19
C GLN A 297 -11.96 -3.69 15.90
N VAL A 298 -10.98 -3.73 14.98
CA VAL A 298 -10.20 -2.55 14.60
C VAL A 298 -11.13 -1.46 14.04
N ILE A 299 -12.05 -1.84 13.15
CA ILE A 299 -13.02 -0.90 12.55
C ILE A 299 -13.98 -0.37 13.62
N ALA A 300 -14.59 -1.26 14.40
CA ALA A 300 -15.56 -0.88 15.43
C ALA A 300 -14.96 0.00 16.55
N GLN A 301 -13.65 -0.11 16.78
CA GLN A 301 -12.93 0.66 17.80
C GLN A 301 -12.18 1.86 17.24
N GLY A 302 -12.27 2.14 15.92
CA GLY A 302 -11.56 3.25 15.29
C GLY A 302 -11.87 4.61 15.95
N GLY A 303 -13.13 4.89 16.23
CA GLY A 303 -13.56 6.14 16.89
C GLY A 303 -13.36 6.17 18.42
N GLN A 304 -12.78 5.13 19.03
CA GLN A 304 -12.58 5.07 20.48
C GLN A 304 -11.20 5.61 20.89
N THR A 305 -11.12 6.24 22.06
CA THR A 305 -9.86 6.77 22.61
C THR A 305 -9.07 5.69 23.35
N PHE A 306 -7.79 5.53 23.01
CA PHE A 306 -6.84 4.59 23.66
C PHE A 306 -5.82 5.29 24.56
N ARG A 307 -5.65 6.61 24.39
CA ARG A 307 -4.96 7.53 25.30
C ARG A 307 -5.89 8.71 25.56
N GLY A 308 -5.85 9.30 26.76
CA GLY A 308 -6.77 10.38 27.16
C GLY A 308 -8.14 9.87 27.61
N ASP A 309 -8.95 10.74 28.22
CA ASP A 309 -10.30 10.42 28.74
C ASP A 309 -11.45 11.02 27.90
N GLY A 310 -11.16 11.48 26.67
CA GLY A 310 -12.13 12.13 25.79
C GLY A 310 -12.57 13.53 26.23
N ASN A 311 -12.20 13.96 27.45
CA ASN A 311 -12.53 15.27 28.04
C ASN A 311 -11.29 16.14 28.27
N THR A 312 -10.08 15.61 28.05
CA THR A 312 -8.80 16.32 28.16
C THR A 312 -8.00 16.29 26.87
N SER A 313 -7.26 17.38 26.65
CA SER A 313 -6.29 17.54 25.56
C SER A 313 -5.30 16.38 25.53
N GLY A 314 -5.23 15.64 24.41
CA GLY A 314 -4.25 14.55 24.18
C GLY A 314 -4.85 13.18 23.81
N SER A 315 -6.15 13.12 23.50
CA SER A 315 -6.81 11.86 23.14
C SER A 315 -6.26 11.27 21.85
N VAL A 316 -5.98 9.96 21.84
CA VAL A 316 -5.52 9.22 20.66
C VAL A 316 -6.57 8.20 20.27
N TYR A 317 -7.08 8.31 19.06
CA TYR A 317 -8.14 7.46 18.54
C TYR A 317 -7.61 6.18 17.90
N GLY A 318 -8.43 5.12 17.89
CA GLY A 318 -8.15 3.86 17.20
C GLY A 318 -7.81 4.04 15.73
N TYR A 319 -8.49 4.96 15.02
CA TYR A 319 -8.19 5.30 13.63
C TYR A 319 -6.78 5.89 13.49
N GLN A 320 -6.38 6.82 14.35
CA GLN A 320 -5.02 7.39 14.31
C GLN A 320 -3.96 6.30 14.51
N ILE A 321 -4.22 5.36 15.42
CA ILE A 321 -3.31 4.24 15.68
C ILE A 321 -3.21 3.30 14.48
N MET A 322 -4.34 2.78 14.01
CA MET A 322 -4.34 1.77 12.96
C MET A 322 -3.87 2.35 11.62
N SER A 323 -4.26 3.58 11.30
CA SER A 323 -3.82 4.25 10.07
C SER A 323 -2.29 4.39 9.99
N ASN A 324 -1.60 4.67 11.11
CA ASN A 324 -0.14 4.69 11.12
C ASN A 324 0.47 3.29 10.89
N LEU A 325 -0.13 2.25 11.49
CA LEU A 325 0.31 0.88 11.28
C LEU A 325 0.08 0.39 9.84
N MET A 326 -0.98 0.84 9.16
CA MET A 326 -1.27 0.37 7.79
C MET A 326 -0.47 1.05 6.68
N ARG A 327 0.32 2.08 6.98
CA ARG A 327 1.16 2.79 6.01
C ARG A 327 2.07 1.88 5.18
N GLN A 328 2.43 0.71 5.71
CA GLN A 328 3.31 -0.25 5.05
C GLN A 328 2.68 -1.64 4.99
N GLY A 329 2.95 -2.32 3.88
CA GLY A 329 2.51 -3.70 3.64
C GLY A 329 1.29 -3.78 2.72
N THR A 330 1.05 -4.99 2.24
CA THR A 330 -0.12 -5.32 1.43
C THR A 330 -1.24 -5.77 2.36
N TYR A 331 -2.38 -5.11 2.31
CA TYR A 331 -3.55 -5.42 3.12
C TYR A 331 -4.63 -6.06 2.26
N GLU A 332 -5.54 -6.78 2.90
CA GLU A 332 -6.70 -7.35 2.22
C GLU A 332 -7.62 -6.23 1.74
N LYS A 333 -8.08 -6.34 0.49
CA LYS A 333 -8.82 -5.30 -0.23
C LYS A 333 -10.11 -4.89 0.48
N GLY A 334 -10.93 -5.86 0.91
CA GLY A 334 -12.18 -5.63 1.62
C GLY A 334 -11.95 -4.90 2.94
N PHE A 335 -10.95 -5.33 3.73
CA PHE A 335 -10.56 -4.65 4.96
C PHE A 335 -10.22 -3.17 4.76
N LEU A 336 -9.41 -2.83 3.75
CA LEU A 336 -9.03 -1.44 3.49
C LEU A 336 -10.25 -0.58 3.11
N ASN A 337 -11.17 -1.12 2.31
CA ASN A 337 -12.38 -0.41 1.91
C ASN A 337 -13.35 -0.25 3.09
N ASP A 338 -13.65 -1.31 3.84
CA ASP A 338 -14.51 -1.22 5.03
C ASP A 338 -13.95 -0.25 6.08
N TYR A 339 -12.62 -0.26 6.28
CA TYR A 339 -11.94 0.69 7.16
C TYR A 339 -12.03 2.13 6.63
N GLY A 340 -11.79 2.33 5.33
CA GLY A 340 -11.85 3.63 4.68
C GLY A 340 -13.24 4.26 4.67
N ASP A 341 -14.27 3.44 4.46
CA ASP A 341 -15.67 3.82 4.57
C ASP A 341 -16.01 4.24 6.00
N SER A 342 -15.57 3.43 6.97
CA SER A 342 -15.80 3.69 8.38
C SER A 342 -15.13 4.98 8.84
N LEU A 343 -13.86 5.21 8.44
CA LEU A 343 -13.12 6.43 8.74
C LEU A 343 -13.76 7.66 8.11
N THR A 344 -14.10 7.60 6.81
CA THR A 344 -14.73 8.71 6.10
C THR A 344 -16.09 9.08 6.69
N ALA A 345 -16.92 8.08 7.01
CA ALA A 345 -18.19 8.29 7.69
C ALA A 345 -18.00 8.91 9.08
N TYR A 346 -16.96 8.49 9.81
CA TYR A 346 -16.64 9.05 11.12
C TYR A 346 -16.21 10.53 11.01
N GLU A 347 -15.30 10.87 10.10
CA GLU A 347 -14.88 12.26 9.88
C GLU A 347 -16.06 13.14 9.48
N LYS A 348 -16.84 12.75 8.48
CA LYS A 348 -18.03 13.49 8.03
C LYS A 348 -19.01 13.75 9.17
N LYS A 349 -19.17 12.80 10.08
CA LYS A 349 -20.11 12.89 11.21
C LYS A 349 -19.60 13.75 12.37
N HIS A 350 -18.30 13.73 12.65
CA HIS A 350 -17.71 14.36 13.83
C HIS A 350 -16.91 15.63 13.52
N THR A 351 -16.78 16.00 12.25
CA THR A 351 -16.27 17.32 11.87
C THR A 351 -17.26 18.40 12.31
N GLY A 352 -16.77 19.40 13.03
CA GLY A 352 -17.63 20.45 13.57
C GLY A 352 -16.86 21.64 14.14
N ASP A 353 -17.60 22.58 14.71
CA ASP A 353 -17.02 23.77 15.31
C ASP A 353 -16.45 23.45 16.70
N VAL A 354 -15.20 23.86 16.93
CA VAL A 354 -14.52 23.70 18.22
C VAL A 354 -14.13 25.07 18.78
N ARG A 355 -14.05 25.16 20.11
CA ARG A 355 -13.62 26.38 20.80
C ARG A 355 -12.44 26.06 21.69
N ASP A 356 -11.34 26.77 21.48
CA ASP A 356 -10.14 26.62 22.29
C ASP A 356 -10.48 26.89 23.78
N PRO A 357 -10.00 26.07 24.72
CA PRO A 357 -10.27 26.24 26.14
C PRO A 357 -9.63 27.53 26.70
N GLY A 358 -10.35 28.21 27.61
CA GLY A 358 -9.88 29.41 28.32
C GLY A 358 -10.68 30.70 28.04
N PRO A 359 -10.46 31.77 28.83
CA PRO A 359 -11.09 33.07 28.59
C PRO A 359 -10.64 33.64 27.24
N GLY A 360 -11.60 33.98 26.37
CA GLY A 360 -11.29 34.52 25.04
C GLY A 360 -10.87 33.50 23.97
N GLY A 361 -11.03 32.19 24.23
CA GLY A 361 -10.67 31.12 23.28
C GLY A 361 -11.29 31.30 21.89
N LYS A 362 -10.45 31.10 20.86
CA LYS A 362 -10.77 31.19 19.42
C LYS A 362 -11.79 30.10 19.06
N VAL A 363 -12.79 30.45 18.25
CA VAL A 363 -13.68 29.48 17.62
C VAL A 363 -13.06 29.10 16.28
N ARG A 364 -12.89 27.81 16.05
CA ARG A 364 -12.44 27.23 14.79
C ARG A 364 -13.61 26.45 14.20
N HIS A 365 -13.89 26.68 12.93
CA HIS A 365 -15.03 26.08 12.24
C HIS A 365 -14.60 24.86 11.42
N ASN A 366 -15.50 23.87 11.28
CA ASN A 366 -15.29 22.72 10.39
C ASN A 366 -13.99 21.94 10.71
N VAL A 367 -13.71 21.71 11.99
CA VAL A 367 -12.48 21.07 12.48
C VAL A 367 -12.68 19.56 12.56
N LEU A 368 -11.69 18.81 12.06
CA LEU A 368 -11.66 17.36 12.11
C LEU A 368 -11.53 16.85 13.57
N PRO A 369 -12.07 15.67 13.90
CA PRO A 369 -12.06 15.14 15.27
C PRO A 369 -10.66 14.87 15.84
N TRP A 370 -9.64 14.83 14.98
CA TRP A 370 -8.24 14.64 15.35
C TRP A 370 -7.51 15.96 15.63
N ASP A 371 -8.11 17.09 15.27
CA ASP A 371 -7.56 18.44 15.39
C ASP A 371 -8.25 19.28 16.49
N GLU A 372 -9.01 18.64 17.37
CA GLU A 372 -9.75 19.33 18.44
C GLU A 372 -8.84 19.88 19.55
N LEU A 373 -7.55 19.52 19.52
CA LEU A 373 -6.58 20.03 20.49
C LEU A 373 -6.49 21.55 20.42
N ALA A 374 -6.28 22.18 21.58
CA ALA A 374 -6.05 23.61 21.64
C ALA A 374 -4.84 23.98 20.78
N THR A 375 -4.86 25.14 20.14
CA THR A 375 -3.79 25.64 19.24
C THR A 375 -2.40 25.71 19.85
N TYR A 376 -2.29 25.66 21.19
CA TYR A 376 -1.04 25.64 21.94
C TYR A 376 -0.63 24.25 22.47
N ALA A 377 -1.41 23.20 22.19
CA ALA A 377 -1.10 21.85 22.62
C ALA A 377 0.08 21.29 21.82
N GLN A 378 0.94 20.51 22.50
CA GLN A 378 2.09 19.82 21.92
C GLN A 378 1.85 18.31 22.06
N PRO A 379 1.08 17.69 21.16
CA PRO A 379 0.81 16.26 21.26
C PRO A 379 2.03 15.43 20.84
N ASP A 380 2.22 14.28 21.50
CA ASP A 380 3.23 13.32 21.06
C ASP A 380 2.97 12.86 19.61
N PRO A 381 4.03 12.70 18.79
CA PRO A 381 3.90 12.10 17.48
C PRO A 381 3.45 10.63 17.59
N LEU A 382 2.63 10.20 16.64
CA LEU A 382 2.19 8.81 16.47
C LEU A 382 2.91 8.10 15.32
N HIS A 383 3.54 8.87 14.43
CA HIS A 383 4.44 8.45 13.37
C HIS A 383 5.87 8.94 13.66
N PHE A 384 6.88 8.10 13.42
CA PHE A 384 8.30 8.43 13.68
C PHE A 384 9.09 8.58 12.37
N GLY A 385 8.37 8.96 11.32
CA GLY A 385 8.81 9.07 9.94
C GLY A 385 9.33 10.45 9.58
N ASP A 386 8.51 11.16 8.80
CA ASP A 386 8.84 12.43 8.17
C ASP A 386 8.42 13.61 9.07
N LYS A 387 9.11 14.74 8.96
CA LYS A 387 8.89 15.89 9.87
C LYS A 387 7.56 16.62 9.65
N ASN A 388 6.97 16.49 8.46
CA ASN A 388 5.68 17.07 8.07
C ASN A 388 4.51 16.08 8.24
N ASP A 389 4.74 14.95 8.91
CA ASP A 389 3.76 13.89 9.14
C ASP A 389 3.94 13.33 10.56
N THR A 390 3.30 13.94 11.55
CA THR A 390 3.34 13.42 12.93
C THR A 390 2.40 12.24 13.16
N GLY A 391 1.62 11.86 12.15
CA GLY A 391 0.70 10.72 12.19
C GLY A 391 -0.57 10.99 12.98
N ARG A 392 -0.97 12.25 13.18
CA ARG A 392 -2.24 12.58 13.82
C ARG A 392 -3.39 12.51 12.85
N ASP A 393 -3.14 12.65 11.54
CA ASP A 393 -4.16 12.44 10.53
C ASP A 393 -4.30 10.94 10.18
N PRO A 394 -5.38 10.25 10.57
CA PRO A 394 -5.59 8.88 10.15
C PRO A 394 -5.81 8.75 8.65
N MET A 395 -6.28 9.79 7.96
CA MET A 395 -6.50 9.72 6.53
C MET A 395 -5.17 9.66 5.77
N THR A 396 -4.12 10.37 6.22
CA THR A 396 -2.77 10.25 5.65
C THR A 396 -2.27 8.81 5.67
N GLY A 397 -2.43 8.12 6.81
CA GLY A 397 -2.00 6.72 6.95
C GLY A 397 -2.80 5.75 6.08
N LEU A 398 -4.12 5.96 5.95
CA LEU A 398 -4.98 5.19 5.04
C LEU A 398 -4.60 5.42 3.58
N MET A 399 -4.36 6.67 3.17
CA MET A 399 -3.96 6.97 1.79
C MET A 399 -2.61 6.33 1.43
N LYS A 400 -1.62 6.35 2.35
CA LYS A 400 -0.38 5.58 2.15
C LYS A 400 -0.61 4.06 2.11
N ALA A 401 -1.64 3.54 2.79
CA ALA A 401 -2.01 2.14 2.65
C ALA A 401 -2.62 1.85 1.27
N LEU A 402 -3.55 2.69 0.80
CA LEU A 402 -4.21 2.54 -0.49
C LEU A 402 -3.22 2.69 -1.67
N SER A 403 -2.22 3.58 -1.58
CA SER A 403 -1.19 3.72 -2.62
C SER A 403 -0.43 2.40 -2.86
N ASN A 404 -0.19 1.62 -1.81
CA ASN A 404 0.49 0.33 -1.89
C ASN A 404 -0.45 -0.84 -2.26
N ASN A 405 -1.75 -0.56 -2.43
CA ASN A 405 -2.79 -1.56 -2.69
C ASN A 405 -3.73 -1.06 -3.81
N PRO A 406 -3.29 -1.03 -5.09
CA PRO A 406 -4.00 -0.37 -6.18
C PRO A 406 -5.46 -0.81 -6.34
N ASP A 407 -5.75 -2.11 -6.31
CA ASP A 407 -7.13 -2.61 -6.44
C ASP A 407 -8.06 -2.12 -5.32
N ALA A 408 -7.54 -1.90 -4.11
CA ALA A 408 -8.30 -1.33 -3.00
C ALA A 408 -8.47 0.19 -3.17
N SER A 409 -7.43 0.87 -3.66
CA SER A 409 -7.49 2.29 -4.01
C SER A 409 -8.53 2.56 -5.09
N THR A 410 -8.55 1.76 -6.16
CA THR A 410 -9.53 1.85 -7.24
C THR A 410 -10.95 1.80 -6.69
N ASP A 411 -11.27 0.81 -5.85
CA ASP A 411 -12.61 0.71 -5.24
C ASP A 411 -12.94 1.91 -4.34
N PHE A 412 -11.98 2.37 -3.52
CA PHE A 412 -12.18 3.51 -2.63
C PHE A 412 -12.52 4.80 -3.40
N PHE A 413 -11.87 5.03 -4.55
CA PHE A 413 -12.07 6.24 -5.35
C PHE A 413 -13.19 6.11 -6.40
N SER A 414 -13.56 4.90 -6.82
CA SER A 414 -14.62 4.68 -7.81
C SER A 414 -15.99 4.44 -7.18
N SER A 415 -16.09 3.86 -5.99
CA SER A 415 -17.39 3.51 -5.40
C SER A 415 -18.20 4.74 -4.96
N ASP A 416 -19.51 4.68 -5.17
CA ASP A 416 -20.49 5.60 -4.56
C ASP A 416 -21.19 4.99 -3.33
N GLU A 417 -20.93 3.71 -3.05
CA GLU A 417 -21.53 2.95 -1.95
C GLU A 417 -20.45 2.51 -0.95
N PRO A 418 -20.70 2.60 0.37
CA PRO A 418 -21.88 3.18 1.02
C PRO A 418 -21.92 4.72 0.93
N GLN A 419 -20.84 5.35 0.48
CA GLN A 419 -20.78 6.77 0.18
C GLN A 419 -19.68 7.07 -0.85
N ASP A 420 -19.73 8.27 -1.43
CA ASP A 420 -18.63 8.80 -2.24
C ASP A 420 -17.49 9.29 -1.34
N ASN A 421 -16.43 8.48 -1.27
CA ASN A 421 -15.21 8.80 -0.54
C ASN A 421 -14.26 9.69 -1.36
N ALA A 422 -14.22 9.55 -2.70
CA ALA A 422 -13.41 10.39 -3.57
C ALA A 422 -13.76 11.87 -3.41
N LYS A 423 -15.05 12.20 -3.38
CA LYS A 423 -15.53 13.56 -3.13
C LYS A 423 -15.02 14.13 -1.81
N TRP A 424 -14.98 13.30 -0.76
CA TRP A 424 -14.49 13.72 0.54
C TRP A 424 -13.01 14.10 0.45
N VAL A 425 -12.15 13.17 0.04
CA VAL A 425 -10.69 13.37 0.09
C VAL A 425 -10.19 14.34 -0.97
N LEU A 426 -10.85 14.42 -2.14
CA LEU A 426 -10.44 15.30 -3.23
C LEU A 426 -11.02 16.71 -3.10
N LYS A 427 -12.14 16.91 -2.40
CA LYS A 427 -12.84 18.21 -2.40
C LYS A 427 -13.29 18.66 -1.01
N ASP A 428 -14.16 17.89 -0.36
CA ASP A 428 -14.97 18.39 0.77
C ASP A 428 -14.23 18.36 2.12
N ARG A 429 -13.17 17.55 2.27
CA ARG A 429 -12.47 17.35 3.53
C ARG A 429 -11.73 18.63 3.99
N PRO A 430 -11.91 19.07 5.25
CA PRO A 430 -11.15 20.20 5.80
C PRO A 430 -9.65 19.94 5.77
N GLU A 431 -8.89 21.02 5.67
CA GLU A 431 -7.44 20.95 5.74
C GLU A 431 -7.01 20.60 7.17
N PHE A 432 -5.98 19.76 7.28
CA PHE A 432 -5.36 19.43 8.56
C PHE A 432 -3.86 19.56 8.42
N ASP A 433 -3.25 20.18 9.44
CA ASP A 433 -1.83 20.37 9.49
C ASP A 433 -1.21 19.43 10.52
N ASP A 434 -0.39 18.51 10.01
CA ASP A 434 0.16 17.39 10.76
C ASP A 434 1.69 17.51 10.94
N HIS A 435 2.17 18.71 11.28
CA HIS A 435 3.59 18.98 11.52
C HIS A 435 3.96 19.04 13.01
N ASP A 436 5.23 18.74 13.29
CA ASP A 436 5.82 18.84 14.62
C ASP A 436 6.10 20.32 14.96
N VAL A 437 5.54 20.81 16.07
CA VAL A 437 5.65 22.20 16.51
C VAL A 437 6.93 22.44 17.34
N ASP A 438 8.05 21.83 16.94
CA ASP A 438 9.35 22.03 17.58
C ASP A 438 10.08 23.25 16.96
N SER A 439 9.71 24.42 17.48
CA SER A 439 10.53 25.62 17.79
C SER A 439 11.19 26.54 16.74
N ASP A 440 10.94 26.47 15.42
CA ASP A 440 11.47 27.49 14.48
C ASP A 440 10.43 28.16 13.57
N TYR A 441 9.22 27.62 13.49
CA TYR A 441 8.09 28.22 12.78
C TYR A 441 7.08 28.75 13.80
N GLY A 442 6.34 29.79 13.42
CA GLY A 442 5.35 30.46 14.26
C GLY A 442 4.17 29.55 14.66
N SER A 443 2.99 30.13 14.78
CA SER A 443 1.78 29.35 15.10
C SER A 443 1.57 28.22 14.08
N VAL A 444 0.80 27.16 14.43
CA VAL A 444 0.30 26.17 13.46
C VAL A 444 -0.37 26.87 12.26
N ASP A 445 -0.98 28.05 12.48
CA ASP A 445 -1.57 28.90 11.44
C ASP A 445 -0.54 29.44 10.40
N ASP A 446 0.76 29.41 10.71
CA ASP A 446 1.85 29.99 9.90
C ASP A 446 2.59 28.96 9.03
N PHE A 447 2.32 27.65 9.17
CA PHE A 447 2.96 26.64 8.34
C PHE A 447 2.53 26.78 6.87
N LYS A 448 3.53 26.87 5.99
CA LYS A 448 3.39 26.98 4.53
C LYS A 448 4.05 25.82 3.79
N GLY A 449 4.47 24.79 4.53
CA GLY A 449 5.11 23.61 3.96
C GLY A 449 4.10 22.63 3.34
N PRO A 450 4.60 21.58 2.69
CA PRO A 450 3.75 20.58 2.07
C PRO A 450 2.99 19.78 3.13
N ARG A 451 1.72 19.47 2.84
CA ARG A 451 0.84 18.72 3.73
C ARG A 451 0.84 17.25 3.37
N ALA A 452 1.26 16.41 4.32
CA ALA A 452 1.41 14.97 4.13
C ALA A 452 0.12 14.27 3.67
N MET A 453 -1.06 14.76 4.07
CA MET A 453 -2.34 14.20 3.62
C MET A 453 -2.54 14.35 2.11
N TYR A 454 -2.20 15.50 1.53
CA TYR A 454 -2.36 15.72 0.09
C TYR A 454 -1.33 14.93 -0.73
N GLU A 455 -0.08 14.84 -0.24
CA GLU A 455 0.94 13.96 -0.83
C GLU A 455 0.43 12.51 -0.86
N ALA A 456 -0.02 11.98 0.28
CA ALA A 456 -0.52 10.62 0.37
C ALA A 456 -1.77 10.39 -0.51
N THR A 457 -2.67 11.38 -0.60
CA THR A 457 -3.87 11.30 -1.45
C THR A 457 -3.50 11.28 -2.93
N GLY A 458 -2.48 12.05 -3.35
CA GLY A 458 -1.93 12.02 -4.70
C GLY A 458 -1.39 10.64 -5.07
N ASP A 459 -0.59 10.03 -4.19
CA ASP A 459 -0.08 8.67 -4.38
C ASP A 459 -1.23 7.65 -4.48
N ALA A 460 -2.19 7.71 -3.57
CA ALA A 460 -3.36 6.81 -3.58
C ALA A 460 -4.20 6.96 -4.84
N LEU A 461 -4.44 8.20 -5.28
CA LEU A 461 -5.16 8.51 -6.51
C LEU A 461 -4.41 7.98 -7.74
N THR A 462 -3.08 8.11 -7.77
CA THR A 462 -2.25 7.53 -8.84
C THR A 462 -2.43 6.02 -8.88
N ALA A 463 -2.36 5.34 -7.73
CA ALA A 463 -2.61 3.90 -7.66
C ALA A 463 -4.01 3.52 -8.15
N ALA A 464 -5.04 4.27 -7.74
CA ALA A 464 -6.44 4.02 -8.11
C ALA A 464 -6.72 4.21 -9.60
N ALA A 465 -6.21 5.29 -10.19
CA ALA A 465 -6.50 5.60 -11.59
C ALA A 465 -5.65 4.77 -12.56
N THR A 466 -4.49 4.29 -12.14
CA THR A 466 -3.53 3.64 -13.05
C THR A 466 -3.35 2.15 -12.80
N GLY A 467 -3.72 1.65 -11.63
CA GLY A 467 -3.40 0.30 -11.17
C GLY A 467 -1.93 0.09 -10.80
N VAL A 468 -1.13 1.16 -10.72
CA VAL A 468 0.32 1.13 -10.43
C VAL A 468 0.58 1.59 -9.00
N ASP A 469 1.28 0.79 -8.20
CA ASP A 469 1.83 1.27 -6.93
C ASP A 469 2.93 2.31 -7.22
N PRO A 470 2.73 3.60 -6.87
CA PRO A 470 3.70 4.65 -7.17
C PRO A 470 5.01 4.51 -6.37
N ASN A 471 5.02 3.68 -5.33
CA ASN A 471 6.19 3.41 -4.50
C ASN A 471 7.00 2.20 -4.98
N ASP A 472 6.50 1.43 -5.95
CA ASP A 472 7.22 0.33 -6.58
C ASP A 472 7.81 0.76 -7.93
N PRO A 473 9.12 1.08 -8.00
CA PRO A 473 9.76 1.50 -9.25
C PRO A 473 9.80 0.39 -10.31
N SER A 474 9.50 -0.86 -9.94
CA SER A 474 9.42 -2.00 -10.86
C SER A 474 8.00 -2.28 -11.36
N ALA A 475 6.99 -1.60 -10.80
CA ALA A 475 5.61 -1.77 -11.22
C ALA A 475 5.42 -1.27 -12.66
N LYS A 476 4.51 -1.94 -13.37
CA LYS A 476 4.11 -1.60 -14.72
C LYS A 476 2.61 -1.32 -14.73
N ALA A 477 2.20 -0.33 -15.50
CA ALA A 477 0.79 -0.05 -15.76
C ALA A 477 0.06 -1.27 -16.35
N PRO A 478 -0.93 -1.85 -15.63
CA PRO A 478 -1.83 -2.83 -16.21
C PRO A 478 -2.75 -2.17 -17.26
N PRO A 479 -3.45 -2.96 -18.09
CA PRO A 479 -4.55 -2.43 -18.91
C PRO A 479 -5.61 -1.74 -18.03
N HIS A 480 -6.17 -0.62 -18.51
CA HIS A 480 -7.22 0.08 -17.78
C HIS A 480 -8.49 -0.75 -17.65
N THR A 481 -9.11 -0.71 -16.48
CA THR A 481 -10.47 -1.21 -16.26
C THR A 481 -11.47 -0.04 -16.34
N PRO A 482 -12.79 -0.30 -16.46
CA PRO A 482 -13.80 0.76 -16.36
C PRO A 482 -13.70 1.57 -15.07
N GLU A 483 -13.31 0.93 -13.96
CA GLU A 483 -13.17 1.58 -12.65
C GLU A 483 -11.96 2.52 -12.63
N HIS A 484 -10.83 2.18 -13.27
CA HIS A 484 -9.72 3.12 -13.46
C HIS A 484 -10.16 4.39 -14.20
N ARG A 485 -11.05 4.22 -15.19
CA ARG A 485 -11.64 5.34 -15.92
C ARG A 485 -12.59 6.16 -15.05
N GLU A 486 -13.44 5.52 -14.26
CA GLU A 486 -14.33 6.21 -13.33
C GLU A 486 -13.55 7.04 -12.29
N VAL A 487 -12.43 6.53 -11.79
CA VAL A 487 -11.53 7.29 -10.91
C VAL A 487 -11.01 8.54 -11.61
N LEU A 488 -10.57 8.45 -12.88
CA LEU A 488 -10.12 9.60 -13.65
C LEU A 488 -11.24 10.66 -13.78
N ASP A 489 -12.44 10.23 -14.17
CA ASP A 489 -13.58 11.13 -14.37
C ASP A 489 -13.98 11.84 -13.06
N LYS A 490 -14.10 11.09 -11.95
CA LYS A 490 -14.38 11.67 -10.62
C LYS A 490 -13.29 12.63 -10.16
N SER A 491 -12.03 12.31 -10.45
CA SER A 491 -10.89 13.14 -10.04
C SER A 491 -10.85 14.46 -10.79
N LEU A 492 -11.07 14.44 -12.11
CA LEU A 492 -11.24 15.66 -12.90
C LEU A 492 -12.41 16.50 -12.39
N HIS A 493 -13.54 15.84 -12.13
CA HIS A 493 -14.74 16.51 -11.63
C HIS A 493 -14.49 17.21 -10.29
N TYR A 494 -13.94 16.52 -9.30
CA TYR A 494 -13.76 17.06 -7.96
C TYR A 494 -12.61 18.06 -7.85
N LEU A 495 -11.48 17.77 -8.48
CA LEU A 495 -10.31 18.64 -8.40
C LEU A 495 -10.48 19.93 -9.21
N SER A 496 -11.17 19.89 -10.36
CA SER A 496 -11.46 21.11 -11.14
C SER A 496 -12.32 22.11 -10.36
N GLN A 497 -13.22 21.62 -9.51
CA GLN A 497 -14.07 22.47 -8.67
C GLN A 497 -13.31 23.20 -7.57
N ARG A 498 -12.11 22.74 -7.18
CA ARG A 498 -11.23 23.45 -6.24
C ARG A 498 -10.62 24.70 -6.85
N LYS A 499 -10.54 24.80 -8.18
CA LYS A 499 -9.90 25.91 -8.88
C LYS A 499 -8.51 26.18 -8.29
N ASP A 500 -8.28 27.39 -7.79
CA ASP A 500 -7.00 27.82 -7.26
C ASP A 500 -6.62 27.19 -5.92
N ASP A 501 -7.58 26.54 -5.25
CA ASP A 501 -7.37 25.75 -4.03
C ASP A 501 -6.96 24.29 -4.35
N PHE A 502 -6.63 23.98 -5.62
CA PHE A 502 -6.03 22.69 -6.00
C PHE A 502 -4.69 22.51 -5.27
N PRO A 503 -4.52 21.44 -4.45
CA PRO A 503 -3.32 21.23 -3.64
C PRO A 503 -2.06 21.09 -4.50
N PRO A 504 -1.02 21.92 -4.28
CA PRO A 504 0.26 21.79 -4.98
C PRO A 504 0.85 20.38 -4.93
N GLU A 505 0.71 19.70 -3.80
CA GLU A 505 1.24 18.37 -3.51
C GLU A 505 0.66 17.28 -4.42
N MET A 506 -0.53 17.48 -4.98
CA MET A 506 -1.18 16.48 -5.86
C MET A 506 -0.91 16.71 -7.36
N ARG A 507 -0.19 17.78 -7.74
CA ARG A 507 -0.04 18.15 -9.16
C ARG A 507 0.80 17.15 -9.94
N ASP A 508 1.90 16.69 -9.35
CA ASP A 508 2.77 15.67 -9.96
C ASP A 508 2.00 14.37 -10.18
N ASP A 509 1.23 13.95 -9.18
CA ASP A 509 0.44 12.71 -9.22
C ASP A 509 -0.68 12.79 -10.23
N MET A 510 -1.44 13.89 -10.26
CA MET A 510 -2.45 14.08 -11.29
C MET A 510 -1.84 14.16 -12.70
N ALA A 511 -0.62 14.69 -12.84
CA ALA A 511 0.10 14.62 -14.11
C ALA A 511 0.44 13.17 -14.49
N LYS A 512 0.90 12.32 -13.56
CA LYS A 512 1.12 10.88 -13.81
C LYS A 512 -0.17 10.18 -14.25
N VAL A 513 -1.29 10.48 -13.59
CA VAL A 513 -2.62 9.96 -13.95
C VAL A 513 -2.99 10.34 -15.38
N LEU A 514 -2.90 11.61 -15.75
CA LEU A 514 -3.22 12.06 -17.11
C LEU A 514 -2.26 11.49 -18.17
N VAL A 515 -1.00 11.26 -17.83
CA VAL A 515 -0.04 10.60 -18.73
C VAL A 515 -0.38 9.12 -18.93
N ASN A 516 -0.78 8.44 -17.87
CA ASN A 516 -1.22 7.05 -17.93
C ASN A 516 -2.48 6.89 -18.79
N HIS A 517 -3.40 7.85 -18.70
CA HIS A 517 -4.59 8.01 -19.54
C HIS A 517 -4.33 8.93 -20.75
N GLY A 518 -3.11 8.91 -21.28
CA GLY A 518 -2.67 9.85 -22.32
C GLY A 518 -3.54 9.82 -23.57
N ASP A 519 -4.06 8.65 -23.95
CA ASP A 519 -4.95 8.49 -25.09
C ASP A 519 -6.27 9.26 -24.90
N ALA A 520 -6.90 9.15 -23.73
CA ALA A 520 -8.08 9.92 -23.37
C ALA A 520 -7.79 11.43 -23.30
N PHE A 521 -6.63 11.80 -22.73
CA PHE A 521 -6.17 13.19 -22.69
C PHE A 521 -6.03 13.74 -24.11
N HIS A 522 -5.26 13.09 -24.97
CA HIS A 522 -4.96 13.54 -26.33
C HIS A 522 -6.23 13.60 -27.18
N TYR A 523 -7.08 12.58 -27.08
CA TYR A 523 -8.38 12.54 -27.75
C TYR A 523 -9.21 13.78 -27.41
N THR A 524 -9.44 14.03 -26.12
CA THR A 524 -10.26 15.14 -25.63
C THR A 524 -9.60 16.51 -25.90
N ALA A 525 -8.29 16.63 -25.64
CA ALA A 525 -7.55 17.89 -25.80
C ALA A 525 -7.58 18.36 -27.26
N SER A 526 -7.52 17.42 -28.21
CA SER A 526 -7.57 17.74 -29.63
C SER A 526 -8.87 18.42 -30.06
N ALA A 527 -10.02 18.07 -29.46
CA ALA A 527 -11.36 18.48 -29.91
C ALA A 527 -11.66 18.20 -31.39
N LEU A 528 -10.94 17.26 -31.98
CA LEU A 528 -11.14 16.79 -33.36
C LEU A 528 -11.57 15.32 -33.36
N ALA A 529 -12.23 14.89 -32.27
CA ALA A 529 -12.81 13.59 -32.11
C ALA A 529 -14.03 13.40 -33.03
N ASP A 530 -14.08 12.29 -33.75
CA ASP A 530 -15.13 12.01 -34.75
C ASP A 530 -16.46 11.58 -34.12
N HIS A 531 -16.45 11.16 -32.85
CA HIS A 531 -17.60 10.56 -32.16
C HIS A 531 -17.79 11.14 -30.75
N PRO A 532 -18.87 11.89 -30.48
CA PRO A 532 -19.12 12.45 -29.15
C PRO A 532 -19.43 11.40 -28.08
N ASP A 533 -19.71 10.16 -28.47
CA ASP A 533 -19.99 9.02 -27.59
C ASP A 533 -18.77 8.07 -27.42
N ASP A 534 -17.57 8.48 -27.85
CA ASP A 534 -16.35 7.68 -27.68
C ASP A 534 -16.01 7.56 -26.19
N PRO A 535 -15.74 6.35 -25.67
CA PRO A 535 -15.46 6.13 -24.25
C PRO A 535 -14.20 6.85 -23.74
N ARG A 536 -13.35 7.36 -24.63
CA ARG A 536 -12.16 8.14 -24.27
C ARG A 536 -12.49 9.60 -23.93
N GLU A 537 -13.61 10.14 -24.42
CA GLU A 537 -13.97 11.56 -24.28
C GLU A 537 -14.13 11.94 -22.79
N LEU A 538 -13.38 12.95 -22.34
CA LEU A 538 -13.42 13.52 -20.98
C LEU A 538 -14.22 14.84 -20.98
N ASP A 539 -14.65 15.33 -19.81
CA ASP A 539 -15.15 16.71 -19.73
C ASP A 539 -13.98 17.69 -19.99
N ARG A 540 -14.03 18.33 -21.16
CA ARG A 540 -12.95 19.18 -21.64
C ARG A 540 -12.74 20.45 -20.80
N ARG A 541 -13.77 20.95 -20.09
CA ARG A 541 -13.63 22.11 -19.19
C ARG A 541 -12.91 21.70 -17.91
N GLU A 542 -13.28 20.56 -17.36
CA GLU A 542 -12.63 20.00 -16.17
C GLU A 542 -11.18 19.63 -16.47
N LEU A 543 -10.94 19.00 -17.63
CA LEU A 543 -9.59 18.70 -18.11
C LEU A 543 -8.73 19.96 -18.25
N LEU A 544 -9.28 21.04 -18.82
CA LEU A 544 -8.54 22.31 -18.96
C LEU A 544 -8.20 22.91 -17.59
N GLU A 545 -9.17 22.93 -16.66
CA GLU A 545 -8.97 23.48 -15.32
C GLU A 545 -7.89 22.69 -14.56
N VAL A 546 -7.95 21.36 -14.56
CA VAL A 546 -6.93 20.52 -13.92
C VAL A 546 -5.57 20.68 -14.59
N THR A 547 -5.51 20.69 -15.92
CA THR A 547 -4.27 20.92 -16.68
C THR A 547 -3.66 22.28 -16.35
N LYS A 548 -4.48 23.32 -16.17
CA LYS A 548 -4.05 24.65 -15.71
C LYS A 548 -3.43 24.56 -14.31
N GLN A 549 -4.05 23.85 -13.37
CA GLN A 549 -3.51 23.72 -12.01
C GLN A 549 -2.19 22.94 -11.98
N ILE A 550 -2.08 21.82 -12.71
CA ILE A 550 -0.82 21.09 -12.93
C ILE A 550 0.24 22.04 -13.49
N SER A 551 -0.14 22.86 -14.48
CA SER A 551 0.75 23.81 -15.16
C SER A 551 1.27 24.95 -14.27
N ARG A 552 0.81 25.08 -13.02
CA ARG A 552 1.37 26.05 -12.06
C ARG A 552 2.66 25.55 -11.40
N ASP A 553 2.84 24.25 -11.37
CA ASP A 553 4.09 23.59 -10.99
C ASP A 553 4.91 23.29 -12.25
N GLN A 554 6.22 23.48 -12.17
CA GLN A 554 7.10 23.31 -13.31
C GLN A 554 7.44 21.84 -13.59
N ASP A 555 7.68 21.07 -12.53
CA ASP A 555 8.06 19.67 -12.63
C ASP A 555 6.84 18.85 -13.09
N ALA A 556 5.65 19.11 -12.51
CA ALA A 556 4.38 18.48 -12.90
C ALA A 556 4.03 18.76 -14.37
N TYR A 557 4.20 20.01 -14.80
CA TYR A 557 3.97 20.42 -16.19
C TYR A 557 4.95 19.73 -17.15
N GLY A 558 6.21 19.58 -16.75
CA GLY A 558 7.20 18.84 -17.52
C GLY A 558 6.81 17.37 -17.65
N LEU A 559 6.40 16.75 -16.55
CA LEU A 559 5.94 15.36 -16.49
C LEU A 559 4.80 15.14 -17.49
N LEU A 560 3.78 16.00 -17.44
CA LEU A 560 2.64 15.95 -18.35
C LEU A 560 3.06 16.10 -19.82
N ASN A 561 3.88 17.10 -20.15
CA ASN A 561 4.30 17.29 -21.55
C ASN A 561 5.14 16.12 -22.07
N ASP A 562 6.03 15.54 -21.26
CA ASP A 562 6.82 14.38 -21.68
C ASP A 562 5.93 13.18 -22.01
N GLY A 563 4.93 12.89 -21.18
CA GLY A 563 3.99 11.81 -21.41
C GLY A 563 3.07 12.06 -22.61
N ILE A 564 2.47 13.24 -22.73
CA ILE A 564 1.57 13.56 -23.85
C ILE A 564 2.33 13.68 -25.17
N ASN A 565 3.60 14.09 -25.17
CA ASN A 565 4.46 14.02 -26.36
C ASN A 565 4.58 12.59 -26.91
N ARG A 566 4.74 11.61 -26.03
CA ARG A 566 4.83 10.20 -26.42
C ARG A 566 3.51 9.72 -27.00
N GLU A 567 2.39 10.12 -26.40
CA GLU A 567 1.06 9.79 -26.91
C GLU A 567 0.80 10.39 -28.30
N MET A 568 1.14 11.66 -28.53
CA MET A 568 1.01 12.27 -29.87
C MET A 568 1.84 11.53 -30.92
N ILE A 569 3.06 11.10 -30.58
CA ILE A 569 3.89 10.29 -31.48
C ILE A 569 3.25 8.91 -31.69
N ARG A 570 2.74 8.27 -30.63
CA ARG A 570 2.03 6.99 -30.74
C ARG A 570 0.85 7.11 -31.71
N ASP A 571 0.02 8.14 -31.58
CA ASP A 571 -1.12 8.43 -32.47
C ASP A 571 -0.67 8.53 -33.95
N ILE A 572 0.38 9.30 -34.23
CA ILE A 572 0.96 9.44 -35.59
C ILE A 572 1.43 8.08 -36.16
N HIS A 573 2.09 7.26 -35.34
CA HIS A 573 2.65 5.98 -35.78
C HIS A 573 1.57 4.91 -35.96
N HIS A 574 0.62 4.83 -35.03
CA HIS A 574 -0.28 3.69 -34.92
C HIS A 574 -1.68 3.94 -35.46
N ASP A 575 -2.23 5.15 -35.31
CA ASP A 575 -3.53 5.46 -35.89
C ASP A 575 -3.39 5.72 -37.40
N LYS A 576 -4.34 5.19 -38.16
CA LYS A 576 -4.36 5.23 -39.63
C LYS A 576 -5.75 5.63 -40.13
N PRO A 577 -6.16 6.89 -39.87
CA PRO A 577 -7.42 7.42 -40.38
C PRO A 577 -7.44 7.50 -41.91
N GLU A 578 -8.62 7.72 -42.49
CA GLU A 578 -8.79 7.86 -43.94
C GLU A 578 -7.99 9.04 -44.50
N ASP A 579 -7.96 10.18 -43.79
CA ASP A 579 -7.02 11.27 -44.05
C ASP A 579 -5.89 11.23 -43.01
N PRO A 580 -4.66 10.82 -43.38
CA PRO A 580 -3.53 10.79 -42.46
C PRO A 580 -3.24 12.13 -41.79
N ARG A 581 -3.68 13.26 -42.36
CA ARG A 581 -3.52 14.60 -41.78
C ARG A 581 -4.27 14.77 -40.46
N GLU A 582 -5.26 13.94 -40.17
CA GLU A 582 -6.01 14.01 -38.91
C GLU A 582 -5.08 13.82 -37.70
N THR A 583 -4.15 12.86 -37.74
CA THR A 583 -3.15 12.66 -36.66
C THR A 583 -2.25 13.89 -36.46
N LEU A 584 -1.88 14.57 -37.54
CA LEU A 584 -1.11 15.82 -37.49
C LEU A 584 -1.92 16.96 -36.88
N GLN A 585 -3.19 17.10 -37.28
CA GLN A 585 -4.09 18.13 -36.77
C GLN A 585 -4.41 17.91 -35.28
N ARG A 586 -4.66 16.67 -34.86
CA ARG A 586 -4.86 16.32 -33.46
C ARG A 586 -3.64 16.69 -32.63
N ALA A 587 -2.43 16.31 -33.07
CA ALA A 587 -1.19 16.68 -32.38
C ALA A 587 -1.03 18.20 -32.23
N GLY A 588 -1.28 18.96 -33.31
CA GLY A 588 -1.29 20.43 -33.25
C GLY A 588 -2.29 20.95 -32.22
N HIS A 589 -3.55 20.51 -32.28
CA HIS A 589 -4.58 20.95 -31.34
C HIS A 589 -4.24 20.64 -29.87
N THR A 590 -3.72 19.45 -29.59
CA THR A 590 -3.28 19.04 -28.25
C THR A 590 -2.15 19.94 -27.73
N VAL A 591 -1.17 20.28 -28.57
CA VAL A 591 -0.14 21.27 -28.23
C VAL A 591 -0.77 22.63 -27.90
N GLY A 592 -1.72 23.10 -28.71
CA GLY A 592 -2.45 24.35 -28.46
C GLY A 592 -3.23 24.36 -27.14
N PHE A 593 -3.85 23.23 -26.78
CA PHE A 593 -4.56 23.04 -25.51
C PHE A 593 -3.60 23.14 -24.30
N LEU A 594 -2.47 22.43 -24.34
CA LEU A 594 -1.44 22.48 -23.30
C LEU A 594 -0.84 23.89 -23.14
N GLU A 595 -0.68 24.62 -24.24
CA GLU A 595 -0.26 26.02 -24.18
C GLU A 595 -1.28 26.92 -23.49
N GLU A 596 -2.57 26.76 -23.81
CA GLU A 596 -3.61 27.58 -23.20
C GLU A 596 -3.68 27.35 -21.68
N ALA A 597 -3.64 26.09 -21.25
CA ALA A 597 -3.61 25.74 -19.83
C ALA A 597 -2.42 26.39 -19.12
N ARG A 598 -1.22 26.33 -19.72
CA ARG A 598 -0.02 26.95 -19.17
C ARG A 598 -0.06 28.47 -19.20
N TYR A 599 -0.64 29.07 -20.23
CA TYR A 599 -0.84 30.51 -20.30
C TYR A 599 -1.72 30.99 -19.13
N GLN A 600 -2.86 30.33 -18.90
CA GLN A 600 -3.75 30.65 -17.79
C GLN A 600 -3.04 30.47 -16.44
N ALA A 601 -2.28 29.37 -16.28
CA ALA A 601 -1.51 29.11 -15.07
C ALA A 601 -0.48 30.20 -14.72
N LEU A 602 0.16 30.78 -15.75
CA LEU A 602 1.15 31.85 -15.59
C LEU A 602 0.52 33.24 -15.50
N ALA A 603 -0.64 33.47 -16.11
CA ALA A 603 -1.35 34.75 -16.05
C ALA A 603 -1.67 35.15 -14.60
N ASP A 604 -1.96 34.16 -13.75
CA ASP A 604 -2.32 34.35 -12.35
C ASP A 604 -1.11 34.59 -11.42
N LYS A 605 0.14 34.42 -11.89
CA LYS A 605 1.36 34.64 -11.09
C LYS A 605 1.87 36.08 -11.15
N ALA A 606 2.41 36.60 -10.04
CA ALA A 606 3.10 37.90 -10.02
C ALA A 606 4.40 37.86 -10.85
N ALA A 607 4.86 39.01 -11.34
CA ALA A 607 6.06 39.13 -12.18
C ALA A 607 7.35 38.61 -11.52
N ALA A 608 7.45 38.68 -10.18
CA ALA A 608 8.58 38.17 -9.41
C ALA A 608 8.59 36.64 -9.29
N ASP A 609 7.42 36.02 -9.06
CA ASP A 609 7.25 34.56 -8.95
C ASP A 609 7.49 33.83 -10.28
N LYS A 610 7.49 34.58 -11.39
CA LYS A 610 7.77 34.08 -12.75
C LYS A 610 9.27 33.91 -13.04
N GLN A 611 10.16 34.54 -12.27
CA GLN A 611 11.62 34.49 -12.51
C GLN A 611 12.31 33.26 -11.91
N ASP A 612 11.71 32.62 -10.89
CA ASP A 612 12.27 31.43 -10.22
C ASP A 612 12.05 30.11 -11.00
N VAL A 613 11.46 30.19 -12.20
CA VAL A 613 11.02 29.05 -13.04
C VAL A 613 12.15 28.52 -13.94
N ALA A 614 13.41 28.67 -13.56
CA ALA A 614 14.53 28.18 -14.36
C ALA A 614 14.64 26.64 -14.25
N TRP A 615 14.61 25.93 -15.39
CA TRP A 615 14.68 24.47 -15.43
C TRP A 615 16.00 23.98 -14.79
N LYS A 616 15.94 23.33 -13.63
CA LYS A 616 17.14 22.73 -13.02
C LYS A 616 17.58 21.55 -13.89
N GLN A 617 18.89 21.46 -14.18
CA GLN A 617 19.49 20.37 -14.98
C GLN A 617 19.15 18.95 -14.45
N THR A 618 18.74 18.81 -13.19
CA THR A 618 18.31 17.57 -12.55
C THR A 618 17.01 16.97 -13.12
N TRP A 619 16.08 17.76 -13.66
CA TRP A 619 14.81 17.23 -14.22
C TRP A 619 15.04 16.29 -15.41
N ALA A 620 16.02 16.60 -16.27
CA ALA A 620 16.29 15.81 -17.48
C ALA A 620 16.70 14.36 -17.22
N TYR A 621 17.27 14.08 -16.03
CA TYR A 621 17.72 12.73 -15.65
C TYR A 621 16.74 12.00 -14.73
N HIS A 622 15.95 12.71 -13.92
CA HIS A 622 15.01 12.10 -12.97
C HIS A 622 13.54 12.07 -13.45
N GLY A 623 13.11 13.04 -14.29
CA GLY A 623 11.73 13.11 -14.80
C GLY A 623 11.40 12.05 -15.87
N ALA A 624 12.35 11.74 -16.77
CA ALA A 624 12.12 10.76 -17.82
C ALA A 624 12.00 9.31 -17.30
N GLY A 625 12.70 8.99 -16.19
CA GLY A 625 12.64 7.68 -15.55
C GLY A 625 11.38 7.46 -14.71
N THR A 626 10.84 8.52 -14.10
CA THR A 626 9.62 8.46 -13.28
C THR A 626 8.34 8.35 -14.12
N VAL A 627 8.31 8.93 -15.32
CA VAL A 627 7.17 8.80 -16.26
C VAL A 627 7.06 7.38 -16.83
N ALA A 628 8.17 6.68 -17.04
CA ALA A 628 8.20 5.43 -17.79
C ALA A 628 7.31 4.33 -17.21
N SER A 629 7.22 4.20 -15.88
CA SER A 629 6.39 3.17 -15.21
C SER A 629 4.88 3.41 -15.36
N PHE A 630 4.48 4.67 -15.60
CA PHE A 630 3.08 5.06 -15.77
C PHE A 630 2.62 5.08 -17.22
N ILE A 631 3.50 4.82 -18.19
CA ILE A 631 3.07 4.69 -19.58
C ILE A 631 2.55 3.25 -19.80
N PRO A 632 1.33 3.07 -20.34
CA PRO A 632 0.78 1.73 -20.58
C PRO A 632 1.70 0.85 -21.45
N GLU A 633 1.71 -0.45 -21.16
CA GLU A 633 2.56 -1.41 -21.87
C GLU A 633 2.24 -1.42 -23.38
N GLY A 634 3.29 -1.37 -24.21
CA GLY A 634 3.16 -1.28 -25.67
C GLY A 634 3.08 0.15 -26.24
N HIS A 635 2.94 1.18 -25.40
CA HIS A 635 3.00 2.58 -25.85
C HIS A 635 4.45 3.10 -25.96
N MET A 636 5.45 2.33 -25.50
CA MET A 636 6.89 2.64 -25.59
C MET A 636 7.66 1.45 -26.18
N ALA A 637 8.28 1.62 -27.35
CA ALA A 637 9.19 0.64 -27.93
C ALA A 637 10.14 1.24 -28.98
N GLY A 638 11.44 1.06 -28.77
CA GLY A 638 12.47 1.21 -29.81
C GLY A 638 12.60 2.62 -30.37
N LEU A 639 12.09 2.84 -31.59
CA LEU A 639 12.20 4.11 -32.31
C LEU A 639 11.37 5.23 -31.66
N LEU A 640 10.20 4.89 -31.09
CA LEU A 640 9.28 5.83 -30.44
C LEU A 640 9.94 6.57 -29.28
N ASP A 641 10.69 5.85 -28.43
CA ASP A 641 11.41 6.42 -27.29
C ASP A 641 12.41 7.51 -27.71
N ARG A 642 13.11 7.30 -28.83
CA ARG A 642 14.10 8.26 -29.34
C ARG A 642 13.43 9.50 -29.91
N GLU A 643 12.33 9.34 -30.65
CA GLU A 643 11.55 10.45 -31.19
C GLU A 643 10.91 11.26 -30.07
N ALA A 644 10.33 10.60 -29.07
CA ALA A 644 9.77 11.25 -27.88
C ALA A 644 10.81 12.04 -27.10
N TYR A 645 12.00 11.46 -26.87
CA TYR A 645 13.10 12.18 -26.22
C TYR A 645 13.51 13.44 -26.99
N LEU A 646 13.61 13.36 -28.32
CA LEU A 646 13.92 14.52 -29.16
C LEU A 646 12.80 15.57 -29.09
N LEU A 647 11.54 15.14 -29.11
CA LEU A 647 10.39 16.05 -29.03
C LEU A 647 10.33 16.78 -27.69
N SER A 648 10.48 16.07 -26.57
CA SER A 648 10.56 16.66 -25.23
C SER A 648 11.76 17.59 -25.08
N TYR A 649 12.90 17.28 -25.69
CA TYR A 649 14.04 18.21 -25.76
C TYR A 649 13.69 19.50 -26.50
N LYS A 650 13.01 19.42 -27.67
CA LYS A 650 12.59 20.60 -28.44
C LYS A 650 11.59 21.46 -27.67
N TRP A 651 10.58 20.82 -27.08
CA TRP A 651 9.62 21.48 -26.19
C TRP A 651 10.31 22.24 -25.03
N ARG A 652 11.34 21.64 -24.40
CA ARG A 652 12.05 22.30 -23.31
C ARG A 652 12.80 23.55 -23.78
N VAL A 653 13.47 23.48 -24.93
CA VAL A 653 14.16 24.64 -25.53
C VAL A 653 13.17 25.79 -25.76
N ASP A 654 11.99 25.46 -26.26
CA ASP A 654 10.89 26.39 -26.48
C ASP A 654 10.39 27.02 -25.16
N GLU A 655 10.17 26.20 -24.12
CA GLU A 655 9.73 26.64 -22.79
C GLU A 655 10.76 27.55 -22.09
N GLU A 656 12.04 27.18 -22.12
CA GLU A 656 13.15 27.98 -21.55
C GLU A 656 13.27 29.35 -22.23
N ALA A 657 13.13 29.39 -23.56
CA ALA A 657 13.16 30.64 -24.32
C ALA A 657 11.99 31.56 -23.96
N ARG A 658 10.80 31.00 -23.72
CA ARG A 658 9.60 31.75 -23.32
C ARG A 658 9.76 32.35 -21.92
N ILE A 659 10.24 31.56 -20.95
CA ILE A 659 10.49 32.01 -19.58
C ILE A 659 11.53 33.13 -19.57
N THR A 660 12.67 32.93 -20.27
CA THR A 660 13.79 33.90 -20.30
C THR A 660 13.39 35.24 -20.90
N LYS A 661 12.49 35.25 -21.89
CA LYS A 661 12.03 36.49 -22.54
C LYS A 661 10.98 37.25 -21.72
N GLY A 662 10.41 36.66 -20.66
CA GLY A 662 9.29 37.23 -19.92
C GLY A 662 8.01 37.39 -20.74
N ASN A 663 7.97 36.81 -21.95
CA ASN A 663 6.88 36.95 -22.90
C ASN A 663 5.76 35.97 -22.55
N ILE A 664 4.79 36.46 -21.78
CA ILE A 664 3.47 35.83 -21.60
C ILE A 664 2.46 36.66 -22.39
N GLU A 665 2.77 36.98 -23.64
CA GLU A 665 1.83 37.69 -24.52
C GLU A 665 1.02 36.67 -25.33
N GLN A 666 -0.30 36.71 -25.17
CA GLN A 666 -1.24 35.95 -26.00
C GLN A 666 -1.49 36.74 -27.29
N ASN A 667 -0.49 36.88 -28.14
CA ASN A 667 -0.67 37.52 -29.44
C ASN A 667 -0.97 36.43 -30.46
N GLY A 668 -2.26 36.19 -30.72
CA GLY A 668 -2.76 35.22 -31.71
C GLY A 668 -2.22 35.39 -33.15
N GLU A 669 -1.32 36.35 -33.39
CA GLU A 669 -0.60 36.56 -34.65
C GLU A 669 0.86 36.02 -34.62
N THR A 670 1.39 35.58 -33.48
CA THR A 670 2.74 34.99 -33.41
C THR A 670 2.81 33.84 -32.40
N PHE A 671 2.38 32.65 -32.83
CA PHE A 671 2.62 31.37 -32.15
C PHE A 671 4.13 31.02 -32.22
N MET A 672 4.97 31.75 -31.48
CA MET A 672 6.42 31.54 -31.44
C MET A 672 6.87 30.66 -30.25
N GLY A 673 5.92 30.27 -29.39
CA GLY A 673 6.20 29.66 -28.09
C GLY A 673 6.61 28.19 -28.13
N ARG A 674 6.19 27.42 -29.15
CA ARG A 674 6.47 25.97 -29.31
C ARG A 674 6.87 25.58 -30.74
N GLN A 675 7.53 26.50 -31.45
CA GLN A 675 7.86 26.32 -32.87
C GLN A 675 8.73 25.08 -33.10
N HIS A 676 9.76 24.84 -32.27
CA HIS A 676 10.64 23.70 -32.48
C HIS A 676 9.97 22.37 -32.16
N GLN A 677 9.05 22.33 -31.19
CA GLN A 677 8.24 21.15 -30.89
C GLN A 677 7.32 20.79 -32.07
N LEU A 678 6.61 21.77 -32.62
CA LEU A 678 5.71 21.57 -33.74
C LEU A 678 6.43 21.17 -35.03
N GLU A 679 7.57 21.78 -35.34
CA GLU A 679 8.44 21.36 -36.46
C GLU A 679 8.90 19.91 -36.33
N ALA A 680 9.22 19.47 -35.10
CA ALA A 680 9.61 18.08 -34.86
C ALA A 680 8.45 17.10 -35.06
N LEU A 681 7.24 17.43 -34.58
CA LEU A 681 6.03 16.62 -34.81
C LEU A 681 5.68 16.55 -36.30
N ALA A 682 5.72 17.67 -37.03
CA ALA A 682 5.50 17.70 -38.48
C ALA A 682 6.49 16.80 -39.22
N LYS A 683 7.77 16.83 -38.80
CA LYS A 683 8.79 15.94 -39.36
C LYS A 683 8.51 14.47 -39.08
N ILE A 684 8.17 14.11 -37.84
CA ILE A 684 7.84 12.72 -37.46
C ILE A 684 6.63 12.25 -38.30
N TRP A 685 5.59 13.08 -38.41
CA TRP A 685 4.42 12.77 -39.22
C TRP A 685 4.76 12.57 -40.70
N HIS A 686 5.58 13.45 -41.30
CA HIS A 686 6.01 13.30 -42.69
C HIS A 686 6.82 12.02 -42.90
N ASP A 687 7.74 11.69 -41.98
CA ASP A 687 8.55 10.47 -42.04
C ASP A 687 7.68 9.20 -41.95
N GLN A 688 6.57 9.24 -41.21
CA GLN A 688 5.58 8.15 -41.12
C GLN A 688 4.58 8.11 -42.29
N ASN A 689 4.44 9.20 -43.04
CA ASN A 689 3.50 9.34 -44.16
C ASN A 689 4.23 9.73 -45.46
N PRO A 690 5.24 8.96 -45.93
CA PRO A 690 6.11 9.36 -47.05
C PRO A 690 5.40 9.36 -48.42
N HIS A 691 4.17 8.84 -48.48
CA HIS A 691 3.35 8.80 -49.69
C HIS A 691 2.46 10.04 -49.84
N GLU A 692 2.32 10.83 -48.77
CA GLU A 692 1.56 12.08 -48.80
C GLU A 692 2.29 13.14 -49.62
N ARG A 693 1.55 13.88 -50.45
CA ARG A 693 2.12 14.96 -51.29
C ARG A 693 2.23 16.27 -50.51
N ILE A 694 2.77 16.20 -49.29
CA ILE A 694 2.93 17.32 -48.37
C ILE A 694 4.42 17.49 -48.11
N THR A 695 4.96 18.71 -48.28
CA THR A 695 6.35 19.00 -47.93
C THR A 695 6.49 19.24 -46.42
N ASP A 696 7.69 19.05 -45.86
CA ASP A 696 8.00 19.45 -44.47
C ASP A 696 7.52 20.86 -44.13
N TYR A 697 7.67 21.81 -45.08
CA TYR A 697 7.18 23.18 -44.94
C TYR A 697 5.66 23.26 -44.79
N THR A 698 4.93 22.49 -45.60
CA THR A 698 3.46 22.49 -45.59
C THR A 698 2.94 21.78 -44.33
N ALA A 699 3.52 20.64 -43.95
CA ALA A 699 3.18 19.94 -42.72
C ALA A 699 3.42 20.82 -41.48
N THR A 700 4.53 21.59 -41.48
CA THR A 700 4.82 22.58 -40.44
C THR A 700 3.79 23.71 -40.42
N GLY A 701 3.36 24.21 -41.59
CA GLY A 701 2.29 25.22 -41.66
C GLY A 701 0.95 24.70 -41.14
N ASP A 702 0.59 23.47 -41.50
CA ASP A 702 -0.67 22.82 -41.11
C ASP A 702 -0.72 22.60 -39.58
N ILE A 703 0.35 22.04 -39.00
CA ILE A 703 0.39 21.80 -37.54
C ILE A 703 0.41 23.09 -36.72
N ASN A 704 1.08 24.15 -37.21
CA ASN A 704 1.04 25.46 -36.57
C ASN A 704 -0.37 26.05 -36.56
N SER A 705 -1.08 25.94 -37.70
CA SER A 705 -2.47 26.41 -37.80
C SER A 705 -3.39 25.60 -36.88
N ALA A 706 -3.19 24.29 -36.82
CA ALA A 706 -3.87 23.39 -35.90
C ALA A 706 -3.63 23.77 -34.42
N ALA A 707 -2.40 24.10 -34.04
CA ALA A 707 -2.09 24.53 -32.67
C ALA A 707 -2.75 25.86 -32.29
N VAL A 708 -2.78 26.84 -33.19
CA VAL A 708 -3.51 28.11 -32.98
C VAL A 708 -5.01 27.86 -32.80
N ASN A 709 -5.59 26.97 -33.59
CA ASN A 709 -7.01 26.60 -33.48
C ASN A 709 -7.28 25.85 -32.17
N GLY A 710 -6.43 24.90 -31.78
CA GLY A 710 -6.53 24.18 -30.51
C GLY A 710 -6.49 25.11 -29.31
N ASN A 711 -5.54 26.06 -29.29
CA ASN A 711 -5.45 27.09 -28.26
C ASN A 711 -6.73 27.95 -28.21
N THR A 712 -7.18 28.44 -29.35
CA THR A 712 -8.40 29.27 -29.44
C THR A 712 -9.63 28.51 -28.95
N THR A 713 -9.74 27.23 -29.29
CA THR A 713 -10.84 26.36 -28.87
C THR A 713 -10.80 26.11 -27.36
N ALA A 714 -9.61 25.83 -26.80
CA ALA A 714 -9.43 25.67 -25.36
C ALA A 714 -9.78 26.96 -24.60
N ARG A 715 -9.34 28.12 -25.09
CA ARG A 715 -9.64 29.43 -24.49
C ARG A 715 -11.15 29.67 -24.39
N GLY A 716 -11.92 29.24 -25.40
CA GLY A 716 -13.38 29.35 -25.43
C GLY A 716 -14.11 28.59 -24.31
N LEU A 717 -13.45 27.62 -23.67
CA LEU A 717 -14.04 26.81 -22.58
C LEU A 717 -14.16 27.56 -21.25
N THR A 718 -13.33 28.58 -21.04
CA THR A 718 -13.23 29.33 -19.77
C THR A 718 -14.40 30.26 -19.48
N GLY A 719 -15.32 30.46 -20.43
CA GLY A 719 -16.49 31.32 -20.23
C GLY A 719 -16.14 32.78 -19.96
N ARG A 720 -15.32 33.42 -20.80
CA ARG A 720 -15.34 34.89 -20.88
C ARG A 720 -16.62 35.32 -21.64
N GLN A 721 -17.52 36.02 -20.94
CA GLN A 721 -18.47 36.91 -21.63
C GLN A 721 -17.68 37.83 -22.58
N PRO A 722 -18.18 38.08 -23.79
CA PRO A 722 -17.52 38.98 -24.73
C PRO A 722 -17.36 40.37 -24.08
N PRO A 723 -16.21 41.04 -24.28
CA PRO A 723 -16.03 42.39 -23.77
C PRO A 723 -17.04 43.32 -24.47
N HIS A 724 -17.76 44.11 -23.67
CA HIS A 724 -18.57 45.22 -24.15
C HIS A 724 -17.70 46.37 -24.67
#